data_AF-A0A2P5A2C3-F1
#
_entry.id   AF-A0A2P5A2C3-F1
#
_cell.length_a   1.000
_cell.length_b   1.000
_cell.length_c   1.000
_cell.angle_alpha   90.00
_cell.angle_beta   90.00
_cell.angle_gamma   90.00
#
_symmetry.space_group_name_H-M   'P 1'
#
loop_
_entity.id
_entity.type
_entity.pdbx_description
1 polymer ?
#
loop_
_entity_poly.entity_id
_entity_poly.type
_entity_poly.pdbx_seq_one_letter_code
_entity_poly.pdbx_strand_id
1 'polypeptide(L)'
;MADPKVETKTLEAKCLCGSVHFTVDVPVASLPLQEYLCHCSVCRFSSGAPCNFHARLEPGIKPNWIAPSSEKNLTTYSIEGFGCTYDFCSTCGCHVAGVGLDREEWTPATSIFTEHSPDTFELEGHCFSDSALDKGLSQALTHLEGRKLLDYNPPKDSPRAKTVEPKPEVGEDGQERLRAECHCGGVSFTIKRPSPELLANEMLSTCISPIDQKKWMASFDCCDDCRIANGTHLIGWTFLPLSYCEPEIKSDDLKIGTSKTYASSPGVLRSFCGTCGATVFYSHDERKHLQPGDWHVVDLATGILRAPEGAMAENWLTWRSRLAWADSGKRFDASFFNGLEEGMKKYVVGKDAIDKLNELQTPFAVIQARHKAGILPDSVLGIAKMRAYLTRIGYTPADLDRLNIIHVAGTKGKGSTCAFVDSIFSQYQQRHGGPRKTGLFTSPHLMAVRERIRIDSKPISEELFAKYFFEVWDRLEESREAPDPEVPFGSKPVYARYLTLVSWHAFLQEGVEAAVYETGIGGEYDSTNLVSSPVASGISTLGIDHVAVLGDTVEKIAWHKAGIMKTGSPAFTIEQLPGAEEVLVNRAREKSVDLQVLKIDRRLEGVKIRPNATFQKKNATLAIALAETALKRLGLIEGTSEAELPREFVDGLEQCVFRGRCEVKQENRVTWHLDGAHTADSLKMSSKWFASEITGRTGPRVMIFNQQGRIEAIDFLQPICNTLKRDDDNKPSFDHVVFCTNVTYAQTGYKRDFVNNTIDPSEVDKLTVQRSFAEKWSAIDPKAKVVVLPTIEDALNYARGVAASAPEGEAVQAYVTGSLHLVGGALGILEETDAL
;
A
#
# COMPACT_ATOMS: atom_id res chain seq x y z
N MET A 1 -7.74 43.93 -49.43
CA MET A 1 -8.41 42.67 -49.04
C MET A 1 -8.59 42.76 -47.54
N ALA A 2 -9.83 42.84 -47.06
CA ALA A 2 -10.09 42.85 -45.63
C ALA A 2 -9.78 41.45 -45.09
N ASP A 3 -8.97 41.38 -44.03
CA ASP A 3 -8.68 40.15 -43.29
C ASP A 3 -10.01 39.48 -42.91
N PRO A 4 -10.20 38.17 -43.14
CA PRO A 4 -11.41 37.49 -42.66
C PRO A 4 -11.47 37.65 -41.14
N LYS A 5 -12.55 38.28 -40.64
CA LYS A 5 -12.79 38.40 -39.19
C LYS A 5 -12.77 37.00 -38.60
N VAL A 6 -11.75 36.68 -37.82
CA VAL A 6 -11.68 35.46 -37.01
C VAL A 6 -12.89 35.47 -36.09
N GLU A 7 -13.71 34.43 -36.15
CA GLU A 7 -14.87 34.27 -35.26
C GLU A 7 -14.37 33.96 -33.85
N THR A 8 -14.78 34.76 -32.88
CA THR A 8 -14.36 34.64 -31.48
C THR A 8 -15.55 34.44 -30.55
N LYS A 9 -15.32 33.73 -29.44
CA LYS A 9 -16.22 33.64 -28.28
C LYS A 9 -15.61 34.45 -27.14
N THR A 10 -16.41 35.35 -26.56
CA THR A 10 -16.00 36.16 -25.40
C THR A 10 -16.27 35.39 -24.11
N LEU A 11 -15.23 35.17 -23.30
CA LEU A 11 -15.33 34.52 -21.98
C LEU A 11 -15.12 35.56 -20.88
N GLU A 12 -16.02 35.62 -19.90
CA GLU A 12 -15.97 36.59 -18.79
C GLU A 12 -15.39 35.96 -17.52
N ALA A 13 -14.42 36.65 -16.89
CA ALA A 13 -13.74 36.24 -15.67
C ALA A 13 -13.80 37.29 -14.56
N LYS A 14 -14.03 36.86 -13.32
CA LYS A 14 -14.20 37.73 -12.15
C LYS A 14 -13.80 37.07 -10.84
N CYS A 15 -13.07 37.78 -9.99
CA CYS A 15 -12.76 37.33 -8.62
C CYS A 15 -13.86 37.72 -7.61
N LEU A 16 -13.87 37.10 -6.42
CA LEU A 16 -14.92 37.30 -5.40
C LEU A 16 -15.19 38.78 -5.08
N CYS A 17 -14.14 39.57 -4.87
CA CYS A 17 -14.28 40.98 -4.49
C CYS A 17 -14.67 41.91 -5.65
N GLY A 18 -14.66 41.41 -6.89
CA GLY A 18 -14.95 42.18 -8.11
C GLY A 18 -13.90 43.20 -8.53
N SER A 19 -12.77 43.33 -7.81
CA SER A 19 -11.67 44.25 -8.17
C SER A 19 -10.97 43.81 -9.46
N VAL A 20 -10.91 42.51 -9.72
CA VAL A 20 -10.47 41.90 -10.99
C VAL A 20 -11.71 41.44 -11.75
N HIS A 21 -11.94 42.04 -12.92
CA HIS A 21 -13.06 41.74 -13.81
C HIS A 21 -12.66 42.03 -15.25
N PHE A 22 -12.62 41.01 -16.10
CA PHE A 22 -12.22 41.15 -17.50
C PHE A 22 -12.91 40.12 -18.37
N THR A 23 -12.86 40.33 -19.68
CA THR A 23 -13.23 39.34 -20.69
C THR A 23 -12.02 38.95 -21.53
N VAL A 24 -12.08 37.80 -22.19
CA VAL A 24 -11.09 37.36 -23.17
C VAL A 24 -11.82 36.91 -24.42
N ASP A 25 -11.39 37.40 -25.58
CA ASP A 25 -11.93 36.96 -26.88
C ASP A 25 -11.07 35.81 -27.42
N VAL A 26 -11.62 34.60 -27.39
CA VAL A 26 -10.92 33.37 -27.81
C VAL A 26 -11.43 32.95 -29.19
N PRO A 27 -10.56 32.65 -30.17
CA PRO A 27 -10.99 32.09 -31.45
C PRO A 27 -11.82 30.82 -31.23
N VAL A 28 -12.97 30.70 -31.90
CA VAL A 28 -13.84 29.52 -31.76
C VAL A 28 -13.09 28.23 -32.16
N ALA A 29 -12.16 28.32 -33.10
CA ALA A 29 -11.32 27.20 -33.54
C ALA A 29 -10.34 26.68 -32.47
N SER A 30 -10.09 27.47 -31.42
CA SER A 30 -9.20 27.10 -30.30
C SER A 30 -9.96 26.53 -29.10
N LEU A 31 -11.29 26.42 -29.19
CA LEU A 31 -12.14 25.84 -28.15
C LEU A 31 -12.40 24.34 -28.41
N PRO A 32 -12.48 23.51 -27.35
CA PRO A 32 -12.24 23.87 -25.95
C PRO A 32 -10.75 24.11 -25.64
N LEU A 33 -10.48 25.03 -24.72
CA LEU A 33 -9.13 25.27 -24.22
C LEU A 33 -8.69 24.10 -23.32
N GLN A 34 -7.48 23.61 -23.54
CA GLN A 34 -6.91 22.52 -22.76
C GLN A 34 -6.51 23.00 -21.36
N GLU A 35 -7.16 22.46 -20.35
CA GLU A 35 -6.93 22.76 -18.95
C GLU A 35 -6.03 21.70 -18.29
N TYR A 36 -5.14 22.15 -17.41
CA TYR A 36 -4.26 21.28 -16.64
C TYR A 36 -4.27 21.63 -15.15
N LEU A 37 -4.17 20.59 -14.31
CA LEU A 37 -3.92 20.69 -12.88
C LEU A 37 -2.42 20.71 -12.61
N CYS A 38 -1.88 21.89 -12.32
CA CYS A 38 -0.46 22.05 -11.99
C CYS A 38 -0.21 21.83 -10.50
N HIS A 39 0.57 20.80 -10.19
CA HIS A 39 0.93 20.41 -8.83
C HIS A 39 2.32 20.90 -8.43
N CYS A 40 3.00 21.77 -9.18
CA CYS A 40 4.36 22.18 -8.80
C CYS A 40 4.37 22.91 -7.45
N SER A 41 5.49 22.83 -6.73
CA SER A 41 5.67 23.48 -5.41
C SER A 41 5.34 24.98 -5.47
N VAL A 42 5.74 25.65 -6.55
CA VAL A 42 5.42 27.06 -6.80
C VAL A 42 3.91 27.32 -6.83
N CYS A 43 3.15 26.57 -7.61
CA CYS A 43 1.71 26.76 -7.71
C CYS A 43 1.04 26.53 -6.35
N ARG A 44 1.34 25.41 -5.69
CA ARG A 44 0.73 25.10 -4.38
C ARG A 44 1.05 26.15 -3.32
N PHE A 45 2.31 26.56 -3.25
CA PHE A 45 2.79 27.46 -2.19
C PHE A 45 2.47 28.92 -2.46
N SER A 46 2.17 29.29 -3.71
CA SER A 46 1.80 30.67 -4.10
C SER A 46 0.29 30.87 -4.19
N SER A 47 -0.51 29.82 -4.42
CA SER A 47 -1.98 29.91 -4.28
C SER A 47 -2.47 29.56 -2.87
N GLY A 48 -1.75 28.68 -2.16
CA GLY A 48 -2.25 28.05 -0.94
C GLY A 48 -3.24 26.91 -1.21
N ALA A 49 -3.47 26.54 -2.46
CA ALA A 49 -4.29 25.39 -2.86
C ALA A 49 -3.44 24.14 -3.13
N PRO A 50 -4.06 22.94 -3.15
CA PRO A 50 -3.34 21.69 -3.43
C PRO A 50 -2.81 21.59 -4.87
N CYS A 51 -3.39 22.34 -5.80
CA CYS A 51 -2.95 22.51 -7.19
C CYS A 51 -3.63 23.73 -7.80
N ASN A 52 -3.14 24.17 -8.96
CA ASN A 52 -3.77 25.24 -9.75
C ASN A 52 -4.41 24.70 -11.03
N PHE A 53 -5.46 25.38 -11.49
CA PHE A 53 -6.27 25.03 -12.66
C PHE A 53 -6.05 26.09 -13.74
N HIS A 54 -5.34 25.74 -14.81
CA HIS A 54 -5.01 26.72 -15.84
C HIS A 54 -5.21 26.20 -17.25
N ALA A 55 -5.53 27.11 -18.15
CA ALA A 55 -5.47 26.92 -19.59
C ALA A 55 -4.56 27.98 -20.22
N ARG A 56 -3.72 27.61 -21.18
CA ARG A 56 -2.83 28.55 -21.88
C ARG A 56 -3.59 29.19 -23.05
N LEU A 57 -3.62 30.52 -23.11
CA LEU A 57 -4.16 31.25 -24.25
C LEU A 57 -3.13 31.30 -25.39
N GLU A 58 -3.61 31.44 -26.62
CA GLU A 58 -2.72 31.69 -27.76
C GLU A 58 -1.95 33.01 -27.58
N PRO A 59 -0.69 33.07 -28.02
CA PRO A 59 0.11 34.29 -27.92
C PRO A 59 -0.60 35.52 -28.50
N GLY A 60 -0.61 36.62 -27.75
CA GLY A 60 -1.25 37.88 -28.15
C GLY A 60 -2.72 38.02 -27.74
N ILE A 61 -3.39 36.96 -27.29
CA ILE A 61 -4.71 37.07 -26.65
C ILE A 61 -4.52 37.61 -25.24
N LYS A 62 -5.16 38.75 -24.94
CA LYS A 62 -5.00 39.47 -23.66
C LYS A 62 -6.35 39.79 -23.00
N PRO A 63 -6.39 39.98 -21.67
CA PRO A 63 -7.57 40.46 -20.96
C PRO A 63 -8.07 41.82 -21.47
N ASN A 64 -9.37 41.88 -21.78
CA ASN A 64 -10.14 43.09 -22.00
C ASN A 64 -10.79 43.50 -20.66
N TRP A 65 -10.19 44.47 -19.97
CA TRP A 65 -10.61 44.88 -18.64
C TRP A 65 -11.98 45.58 -18.62
N ILE A 66 -12.85 45.18 -17.69
CA ILE A 66 -14.17 45.79 -17.50
C ILE A 66 -14.07 46.82 -16.38
N ALA A 67 -14.33 48.10 -16.71
CA ALA A 67 -14.24 49.20 -15.75
C ALA A 67 -15.14 48.96 -14.51
N PRO A 68 -14.67 49.27 -13.28
CA PRO A 68 -13.44 50.00 -12.97
C PRO A 68 -12.17 49.13 -12.87
N SER A 69 -12.26 47.84 -13.21
CA SER A 69 -11.09 46.94 -13.19
C SER A 69 -10.07 47.32 -14.25
N SER A 70 -8.81 47.06 -13.94
CA SER A 70 -7.66 47.26 -14.81
C SER A 70 -6.50 46.37 -14.35
N GLU A 71 -5.44 46.29 -15.14
CA GLU A 71 -4.22 45.58 -14.75
C GLU A 71 -3.59 46.10 -13.44
N LYS A 72 -3.86 47.35 -13.04
CA LYS A 72 -3.39 47.92 -11.76
C LYS A 72 -4.04 47.28 -10.53
N ASN A 73 -5.12 46.53 -10.72
CA ASN A 73 -5.78 45.76 -9.66
C ASN A 73 -5.08 44.43 -9.38
N LEU A 74 -4.03 44.09 -10.15
CA LEU A 74 -3.19 42.93 -9.96
C LEU A 74 -1.90 43.28 -9.20
N THR A 75 -1.44 42.32 -8.40
CA THR A 75 -0.07 42.28 -7.89
C THR A 75 0.69 41.18 -8.61
N THR A 76 1.85 41.53 -9.16
CA THR A 76 2.73 40.62 -9.90
C THR A 76 3.82 40.09 -8.99
N TYR A 77 3.88 38.76 -8.85
CA TYR A 77 4.95 38.07 -8.14
C TYR A 77 5.90 37.39 -9.11
N SER A 78 7.15 37.86 -9.15
CA SER A 78 8.19 37.32 -10.02
C SER A 78 8.99 36.23 -9.33
N ILE A 79 9.23 35.12 -10.03
CA ILE A 79 9.95 33.96 -9.52
C ILE A 79 11.17 33.72 -10.39
N GLU A 80 12.36 33.74 -9.77
CA GLU A 80 13.62 33.57 -10.48
C GLU A 80 13.67 32.21 -11.19
N GLY A 81 14.03 32.22 -12.48
CA GLY A 81 14.16 31.01 -13.30
C GLY A 81 12.85 30.36 -13.77
N PHE A 82 11.69 30.91 -13.43
CA PHE A 82 10.39 30.30 -13.79
C PHE A 82 9.87 30.69 -15.17
N GLY A 83 10.41 31.75 -15.78
CA GLY A 83 10.05 32.20 -17.14
C GLY A 83 8.68 32.87 -17.26
N CYS A 84 7.95 32.99 -16.16
CA CYS A 84 6.69 33.73 -16.05
C CYS A 84 6.56 34.37 -14.65
N THR A 85 5.59 35.25 -14.54
CA THR A 85 5.14 35.89 -13.30
C THR A 85 3.83 35.27 -12.84
N TYR A 86 3.54 35.42 -11.56
CA TYR A 86 2.32 34.95 -10.92
C TYR A 86 1.48 36.15 -10.51
N ASP A 87 0.38 36.40 -11.23
CA ASP A 87 -0.47 37.56 -11.05
C ASP A 87 -1.72 37.21 -10.24
N PHE A 88 -2.00 38.00 -9.20
CA PHE A 88 -3.13 37.81 -8.30
C PHE A 88 -3.82 39.13 -7.97
N CYS A 89 -5.08 39.08 -7.53
CA CYS A 89 -5.85 40.25 -7.14
C CYS A 89 -5.26 40.94 -5.89
N SER A 90 -4.90 42.22 -6.00
CA SER A 90 -4.31 42.98 -4.89
C SER A 90 -5.23 43.15 -3.67
N THR A 91 -6.54 42.96 -3.85
CA THR A 91 -7.56 43.14 -2.82
C THR A 91 -7.87 41.85 -2.05
N CYS A 92 -8.06 40.74 -2.76
CA CYS A 92 -8.53 39.48 -2.15
C CYS A 92 -7.55 38.31 -2.25
N GLY A 93 -6.40 38.47 -2.92
CA GLY A 93 -5.41 37.39 -3.06
C GLY A 93 -5.70 36.38 -4.18
N CYS A 94 -6.88 36.43 -4.79
CA CYS A 94 -7.29 35.51 -5.85
C CYS A 94 -6.23 35.38 -6.93
N HIS A 95 -5.78 34.15 -7.18
CA HIS A 95 -4.94 33.83 -8.33
C HIS A 95 -5.68 34.16 -9.63
N VAL A 96 -5.01 34.86 -10.55
CA VAL A 96 -5.60 35.30 -11.82
C VAL A 96 -4.96 34.62 -13.00
N ALA A 97 -3.61 34.64 -13.09
CA ALA A 97 -2.91 34.05 -14.22
C ALA A 97 -1.42 33.83 -13.92
N GLY A 98 -0.83 32.83 -14.58
CA GLY A 98 0.58 32.87 -14.92
C GLY A 98 0.78 33.71 -16.17
N VAL A 99 1.68 34.70 -16.13
CA VAL A 99 1.89 35.64 -17.25
C VAL A 99 3.35 35.62 -17.68
N GLY A 100 3.62 35.38 -18.96
CA GLY A 100 4.98 35.40 -19.53
C GLY A 100 5.73 36.69 -19.20
N LEU A 101 7.06 36.65 -19.15
CA LEU A 101 7.87 37.82 -18.78
C LEU A 101 7.71 39.01 -19.76
N ASP A 102 7.33 38.74 -21.00
CA ASP A 102 6.98 39.73 -22.03
C ASP A 102 5.52 40.21 -21.94
N ARG A 103 4.72 39.58 -21.08
CA ARG A 103 3.26 39.75 -20.92
C ARG A 103 2.44 39.49 -22.20
N GLU A 104 3.00 38.74 -23.15
CA GLU A 104 2.32 38.30 -24.37
C GLU A 104 1.65 36.92 -24.22
N GLU A 105 2.10 36.13 -23.24
CA GLU A 105 1.55 34.80 -22.96
C GLU A 105 0.77 34.79 -21.64
N TRP A 106 -0.53 34.51 -21.72
CA TRP A 106 -1.41 34.44 -20.56
C TRP A 106 -1.88 33.01 -20.33
N THR A 107 -1.74 32.55 -19.09
CA THR A 107 -2.20 31.25 -18.61
C THR A 107 -3.17 31.49 -17.45
N PRO A 108 -4.40 31.93 -17.74
CA PRO A 108 -5.38 32.31 -16.71
C PRO A 108 -5.86 31.13 -15.87
N ALA A 109 -6.26 31.45 -14.65
CA ALA A 109 -7.04 30.57 -13.80
C ALA A 109 -8.43 30.37 -14.40
N THR A 110 -8.72 29.15 -14.84
CA THR A 110 -10.04 28.76 -15.40
C THR A 110 -11.17 28.90 -14.35
N SER A 111 -10.81 28.75 -13.08
CA SER A 111 -11.72 28.81 -11.92
C SER A 111 -12.46 30.13 -11.73
N ILE A 112 -11.95 31.24 -12.28
CA ILE A 112 -12.57 32.57 -12.16
C ILE A 112 -13.48 32.92 -13.34
N PHE A 113 -13.58 32.06 -14.35
CA PHE A 113 -14.50 32.25 -15.46
C PHE A 113 -15.94 31.94 -15.02
N THR A 114 -16.86 32.76 -15.51
CA THR A 114 -18.30 32.64 -15.22
C THR A 114 -18.95 31.51 -16.02
N GLU A 115 -18.40 31.23 -17.21
CA GLU A 115 -18.76 30.08 -18.03
C GLU A 115 -17.64 29.04 -17.96
N HIS A 116 -17.99 27.85 -17.47
CA HIS A 116 -17.12 26.68 -17.47
C HIS A 116 -17.94 25.48 -17.94
N SER A 117 -17.56 24.91 -19.08
CA SER A 117 -18.23 23.78 -19.71
C SER A 117 -17.24 23.00 -20.57
N PRO A 118 -17.55 21.75 -20.94
CA PRO A 118 -16.74 20.97 -21.88
C PRO A 118 -16.54 21.65 -23.24
N ASP A 119 -17.41 22.60 -23.63
CA ASP A 119 -17.29 23.37 -24.87
C ASP A 119 -16.29 24.55 -24.75
N THR A 120 -15.89 24.91 -23.54
CA THR A 120 -14.97 26.03 -23.26
C THR A 120 -13.64 25.58 -22.69
N PHE A 121 -13.65 24.61 -21.78
CA PHE A 121 -12.48 24.09 -21.08
C PHE A 121 -12.59 22.58 -21.01
N GLU A 122 -11.51 21.91 -21.41
CA GLU A 122 -11.40 20.45 -21.34
C GLU A 122 -10.26 20.09 -20.42
N LEU A 123 -10.56 19.35 -19.35
CA LEU A 123 -9.55 18.93 -18.39
C LEU A 123 -8.72 17.74 -18.93
N GLU A 124 -7.48 18.03 -19.31
CA GLU A 124 -6.61 17.03 -19.95
C GLU A 124 -5.83 16.17 -18.95
N GLY A 125 -5.43 16.75 -17.82
CA GLY A 125 -4.79 15.99 -16.76
C GLY A 125 -3.92 16.81 -15.81
N HIS A 126 -3.01 16.10 -15.16
CA HIS A 126 -2.07 16.62 -14.20
C HIS A 126 -0.74 16.99 -14.84
N CYS A 127 -0.06 17.96 -14.25
CA CYS A 127 1.36 18.18 -14.49
C CYS A 127 2.11 18.48 -13.19
N PHE A 128 3.38 18.07 -13.16
CA PHE A 128 4.31 18.28 -12.03
C PHE A 128 3.86 17.61 -10.72
N SER A 129 3.11 16.51 -10.77
CA SER A 129 2.74 15.74 -9.58
C SER A 129 3.94 15.31 -8.73
N ASP A 130 5.09 15.04 -9.38
CA ASP A 130 6.34 14.60 -8.72
C ASP A 130 6.96 15.69 -7.84
N SER A 131 6.49 16.93 -7.98
CA SER A 131 6.83 18.01 -7.04
C SER A 131 6.19 17.83 -5.66
N ALA A 132 5.33 16.82 -5.47
CA ALA A 132 4.84 16.35 -4.18
C ALA A 132 5.30 14.90 -3.97
N LEU A 133 5.93 14.61 -2.83
CA LEU A 133 6.45 13.27 -2.52
C LEU A 133 5.37 12.18 -2.54
N ASP A 134 4.16 12.55 -2.14
CA ASP A 134 2.97 11.71 -2.13
C ASP A 134 2.08 11.90 -3.37
N LYS A 135 2.55 12.61 -4.42
CA LYS A 135 1.75 13.01 -5.60
C LYS A 135 0.58 13.95 -5.32
N GLY A 136 0.36 14.39 -4.07
CA GLY A 136 -0.70 15.34 -3.71
C GLY A 136 -2.10 14.88 -4.14
N LEU A 137 -2.88 15.80 -4.71
CA LEU A 137 -4.26 15.54 -5.14
C LEU A 137 -4.34 14.55 -6.33
N SER A 138 -3.29 14.44 -7.15
CA SER A 138 -3.30 13.57 -8.35
C SER A 138 -3.46 12.08 -8.03
N GLN A 139 -3.06 11.66 -6.82
CA GLN A 139 -3.28 10.27 -6.37
C GLN A 139 -4.76 9.99 -6.07
N ALA A 140 -5.55 11.02 -5.73
CA ALA A 140 -6.97 10.90 -5.49
C ALA A 140 -7.74 11.00 -6.82
N LEU A 141 -7.42 11.99 -7.66
CA LEU A 141 -8.09 12.20 -8.95
C LEU A 141 -7.37 11.48 -10.09
N THR A 142 -7.48 10.16 -10.17
CA THR A 142 -6.76 9.40 -11.24
C THR A 142 -7.56 9.28 -12.53
N HIS A 143 -8.89 9.40 -12.46
CA HIS A 143 -9.80 9.20 -13.57
C HIS A 143 -10.89 10.26 -13.58
N LEU A 144 -11.38 10.58 -14.77
CA LEU A 144 -12.48 11.48 -15.02
C LEU A 144 -13.35 10.85 -16.10
N GLU A 145 -14.63 10.60 -15.79
CA GLU A 145 -15.58 9.90 -16.67
C GLU A 145 -15.07 8.55 -17.22
N GLY A 146 -14.30 7.81 -16.41
CA GLY A 146 -13.71 6.53 -16.80
C GLY A 146 -12.44 6.64 -17.66
N ARG A 147 -12.05 7.84 -18.10
CA ARG A 147 -10.76 8.12 -18.73
C ARG A 147 -9.70 8.34 -17.66
N LYS A 148 -8.55 7.67 -17.78
CA LYS A 148 -7.38 7.95 -16.95
C LYS A 148 -6.79 9.31 -17.33
N LEU A 149 -6.58 10.19 -16.36
CA LEU A 149 -5.95 11.49 -16.60
C LEU A 149 -4.46 11.31 -16.92
N LEU A 150 -3.96 12.12 -17.85
CA LEU A 150 -2.54 12.18 -18.13
C LEU A 150 -1.81 12.83 -16.94
N ASP A 151 -0.55 12.43 -16.72
CA ASP A 151 0.28 13.03 -15.68
C ASP A 151 1.68 13.30 -16.24
N TYR A 152 1.92 14.55 -16.61
CA TYR A 152 3.18 14.99 -17.19
C TYR A 152 4.15 15.47 -16.11
N ASN A 153 5.34 14.85 -16.06
CA ASN A 153 6.42 15.29 -15.20
C ASN A 153 7.71 15.51 -16.03
N PRO A 154 8.45 16.60 -15.79
CA PRO A 154 9.74 16.81 -16.45
C PRO A 154 10.79 15.78 -15.96
N PRO A 155 11.87 15.56 -16.73
CA PRO A 155 13.00 14.74 -16.27
C PRO A 155 13.55 15.20 -14.92
N LYS A 156 13.99 14.26 -14.06
CA LYS A 156 14.42 14.53 -12.67
C LYS A 156 15.57 15.54 -12.55
N ASP A 157 16.41 15.65 -13.58
CA ASP A 157 17.53 16.59 -13.67
C ASP A 157 17.10 17.99 -14.14
N SER A 158 15.86 18.16 -14.57
CA SER A 158 15.31 19.46 -14.94
C SER A 158 15.22 20.39 -13.72
N PRO A 159 15.64 21.67 -13.82
CA PRO A 159 15.40 22.65 -12.77
C PRO A 159 13.92 22.79 -12.37
N ARG A 160 13.00 22.47 -13.30
CA ARG A 160 11.55 22.48 -13.08
C ARG A 160 11.03 21.24 -12.33
N ALA A 161 11.85 20.19 -12.20
CA ALA A 161 11.55 18.99 -11.42
C ALA A 161 11.93 19.12 -9.93
N LYS A 162 12.61 20.21 -9.56
CA LYS A 162 13.16 20.40 -8.22
C LYS A 162 12.03 20.49 -7.18
N THR A 163 11.97 19.48 -6.32
CA THR A 163 11.11 19.47 -5.12
C THR A 163 11.65 20.46 -4.10
N VAL A 164 10.75 21.16 -3.42
CA VAL A 164 11.09 21.83 -2.16
C VAL A 164 10.95 20.76 -1.10
N GLU A 165 12.05 20.23 -0.58
CA GLU A 165 12.06 19.18 0.44
C GLU A 165 11.78 19.80 1.83
N PRO A 166 10.61 19.55 2.42
CA PRO A 166 10.34 19.97 3.78
C PRO A 166 11.15 19.14 4.77
N LYS A 167 11.52 19.75 5.89
CA LYS A 167 12.27 19.09 6.96
C LYS A 167 11.38 18.89 8.18
N PRO A 168 11.55 17.80 8.94
CA PRO A 168 10.92 17.68 10.24
C PRO A 168 11.33 18.84 11.15
N GLU A 169 10.37 19.42 11.87
CA GLU A 169 10.62 20.49 12.83
C GLU A 169 10.14 20.09 14.23
N VAL A 170 10.83 20.59 15.25
CA VAL A 170 10.49 20.40 16.67
C VAL A 170 10.42 21.76 17.36
N GLY A 171 9.42 21.93 18.23
CA GLY A 171 9.27 23.12 19.04
C GLY A 171 10.24 23.16 20.23
N GLU A 172 10.24 24.26 20.96
CA GLU A 172 11.05 24.42 22.19
C GLU A 172 10.70 23.40 23.28
N ASP A 173 9.47 22.87 23.25
CA ASP A 173 8.97 21.81 24.13
C ASP A 173 9.41 20.40 23.71
N GLY A 174 10.21 20.27 22.65
CA GLY A 174 10.68 18.99 22.11
C GLY A 174 9.61 18.19 21.35
N GLN A 175 8.41 18.74 21.16
CA GLN A 175 7.35 18.09 20.38
C GLN A 175 7.40 18.50 18.91
N GLU A 176 6.89 17.64 18.03
CA GLU A 176 6.85 17.91 16.60
C GLU A 176 6.08 19.20 16.26
N ARG A 177 6.47 19.82 15.14
CA ARG A 177 5.82 20.99 14.54
C ARG A 177 5.66 20.79 13.04
N LEU A 178 4.53 21.23 12.50
CA LEU A 178 4.32 21.29 11.05
C LEU A 178 4.41 22.72 10.58
N ARG A 179 5.36 22.98 9.67
CA ARG A 179 5.53 24.29 9.05
C ARG A 179 4.41 24.59 8.05
N ALA A 180 3.84 25.78 8.18
CA ALA A 180 2.95 26.41 7.20
C ALA A 180 3.66 27.65 6.64
N GLU A 181 3.98 27.65 5.36
CA GLU A 181 4.80 28.69 4.73
C GLU A 181 4.37 28.94 3.27
N CYS A 182 4.16 30.20 2.90
CA CYS A 182 3.91 30.57 1.51
C CYS A 182 5.20 30.55 0.67
N HIS A 183 5.10 30.56 -0.65
CA HIS A 183 6.27 30.43 -1.53
C HIS A 183 7.37 31.47 -1.25
N CYS A 184 7.01 32.74 -1.04
CA CYS A 184 7.99 33.80 -0.81
C CYS A 184 8.57 33.86 0.61
N GLY A 185 8.15 32.96 1.52
CA GLY A 185 8.53 32.98 2.95
C GLY A 185 7.98 34.17 3.74
N GLY A 186 7.18 35.05 3.12
CA GLY A 186 6.63 36.25 3.75
C GLY A 186 5.53 35.96 4.77
N VAL A 187 4.93 34.77 4.71
CA VAL A 187 4.07 34.19 5.74
C VAL A 187 4.70 32.85 6.10
N SER A 188 5.11 32.68 7.35
CA SER A 188 5.72 31.46 7.86
C SER A 188 5.43 31.31 9.35
N PHE A 189 4.90 30.16 9.73
CA PHE A 189 4.64 29.78 11.13
C PHE A 189 4.58 28.25 11.23
N THR A 190 4.57 27.72 12.43
CA THR A 190 4.37 26.29 12.69
C THR A 190 3.03 26.04 13.36
N ILE A 191 2.50 24.83 13.21
CA ILE A 191 1.33 24.36 13.93
C ILE A 191 1.68 23.17 14.83
N LYS A 192 1.05 23.12 15.99
CA LYS A 192 1.14 22.04 16.97
C LYS A 192 0.23 20.87 16.63
N ARG A 193 0.53 19.71 17.22
CA ARG A 193 -0.39 18.56 17.29
C ARG A 193 -1.62 18.92 18.14
N PRO A 194 -2.80 18.32 17.89
CA PRO A 194 -3.92 18.44 18.81
C PRO A 194 -3.56 17.91 20.20
N SER A 195 -4.02 18.59 21.25
CA SER A 195 -3.91 18.09 22.62
C SER A 195 -5.19 17.36 23.05
N PRO A 196 -5.11 16.38 23.97
CA PRO A 196 -6.30 15.70 24.50
C PRO A 196 -7.32 16.63 25.16
N GLU A 197 -6.90 17.81 25.63
CA GLU A 197 -7.77 18.78 26.30
C GLU A 197 -8.84 19.35 25.36
N LEU A 198 -8.54 19.41 24.05
CA LEU A 198 -9.48 19.88 23.03
C LEU A 198 -10.70 18.96 22.88
N LEU A 199 -10.58 17.68 23.23
CA LEU A 199 -11.68 16.70 23.13
C LEU A 199 -12.81 16.98 24.13
N ALA A 200 -12.53 17.72 25.21
CA ALA A 200 -13.54 18.07 26.20
C ALA A 200 -14.52 19.15 25.71
N ASN A 201 -14.18 19.87 24.63
CA ASN A 201 -15.05 20.87 24.02
C ASN A 201 -15.69 20.31 22.74
N GLU A 202 -17.02 20.32 22.68
CA GLU A 202 -17.78 19.76 21.55
C GLU A 202 -17.34 20.33 20.20
N MET A 203 -17.17 21.66 20.08
CA MET A 203 -16.76 22.29 18.83
C MET A 203 -15.31 21.98 18.46
N LEU A 204 -14.38 22.08 19.41
CA LEU A 204 -12.97 21.82 19.16
C LEU A 204 -12.69 20.35 18.85
N SER A 205 -13.48 19.43 19.43
CA SER A 205 -13.41 18.01 19.12
C SER A 205 -13.66 17.70 17.64
N THR A 206 -14.48 18.52 16.95
CA THR A 206 -14.75 18.35 15.51
C THR A 206 -13.57 18.69 14.60
N CYS A 207 -12.59 19.42 15.13
CA CYS A 207 -11.34 19.74 14.44
C CYS A 207 -10.32 18.60 14.52
N ILE A 208 -10.54 17.63 15.40
CA ILE A 208 -9.62 16.51 15.66
C ILE A 208 -10.12 15.29 14.90
N SER A 209 -9.19 14.49 14.40
CA SER A 209 -9.53 13.26 13.72
C SER A 209 -10.24 12.26 14.64
N PRO A 210 -11.37 11.68 14.22
CA PRO A 210 -12.07 10.65 14.98
C PRO A 210 -11.35 9.30 14.94
N ILE A 211 -10.33 9.15 14.08
CA ILE A 211 -9.57 7.92 13.87
C ILE A 211 -8.20 8.00 14.57
N ASP A 212 -7.55 9.17 14.53
CA ASP A 212 -6.27 9.40 15.20
C ASP A 212 -6.26 10.77 15.90
N GLN A 213 -6.36 10.77 17.22
CA GLN A 213 -6.44 11.99 18.04
C GLN A 213 -5.19 12.89 17.96
N LYS A 214 -4.09 12.44 17.34
CA LYS A 214 -2.88 13.25 17.08
C LYS A 214 -2.95 14.01 15.74
N LYS A 215 -4.04 13.89 14.98
CA LYS A 215 -4.21 14.52 13.67
C LYS A 215 -5.36 15.52 13.66
N TRP A 216 -5.19 16.57 12.85
CA TRP A 216 -6.25 17.53 12.54
C TRP A 216 -7.16 16.98 11.43
N MET A 217 -8.42 17.39 11.43
CA MET A 217 -9.33 17.11 10.32
C MET A 217 -9.05 18.02 9.14
N ALA A 218 -9.09 17.44 7.94
CA ALA A 218 -8.97 18.15 6.68
C ALA A 218 -10.12 17.84 5.72
N SER A 219 -10.43 18.77 4.83
CA SER A 219 -11.47 18.62 3.80
C SER A 219 -11.12 19.42 2.55
N PHE A 220 -11.55 18.93 1.40
CA PHE A 220 -11.63 19.73 0.19
C PHE A 220 -12.95 20.49 0.13
N ASP A 221 -12.88 21.77 -0.23
CA ASP A 221 -14.01 22.69 -0.36
C ASP A 221 -14.12 23.15 -1.82
N CYS A 222 -15.30 22.94 -2.40
CA CYS A 222 -15.64 23.25 -3.78
C CYS A 222 -16.74 24.34 -3.89
N CYS A 223 -16.93 25.18 -2.85
CA CYS A 223 -17.90 26.27 -2.91
C CYS A 223 -17.48 27.36 -3.90
N ASP A 224 -18.48 28.05 -4.46
CA ASP A 224 -18.26 29.13 -5.43
C ASP A 224 -17.39 30.25 -4.85
N ASP A 225 -17.61 30.62 -3.58
CA ASP A 225 -16.89 31.70 -2.91
C ASP A 225 -15.40 31.37 -2.76
N CYS A 226 -15.05 30.19 -2.26
CA CYS A 226 -13.66 29.76 -2.13
C CYS A 226 -13.00 29.63 -3.51
N ARG A 227 -13.75 29.11 -4.51
CA ARG A 227 -13.26 29.00 -5.88
C ARG A 227 -12.81 30.35 -6.44
N ILE A 228 -13.68 31.35 -6.42
CA ILE A 228 -13.41 32.66 -7.02
C ILE A 228 -12.65 33.62 -6.09
N ALA A 229 -12.49 33.28 -4.81
CA ALA A 229 -11.57 33.96 -3.91
C ALA A 229 -10.13 33.47 -4.05
N ASN A 230 -9.93 32.19 -4.37
CA ASN A 230 -8.59 31.61 -4.49
C ASN A 230 -8.08 31.54 -5.93
N GLY A 231 -8.99 31.41 -6.90
CA GLY A 231 -8.65 31.15 -8.30
C GLY A 231 -8.37 29.67 -8.61
N THR A 232 -8.95 28.76 -7.84
CA THR A 232 -8.80 27.29 -8.01
C THR A 232 -10.15 26.60 -7.86
N HIS A 233 -10.43 25.51 -8.60
CA HIS A 233 -11.73 24.81 -8.53
C HIS A 233 -12.04 24.27 -7.14
N LEU A 234 -11.00 23.98 -6.36
CA LEU A 234 -11.10 23.59 -4.96
C LEU A 234 -9.99 24.22 -4.12
N ILE A 235 -10.18 24.19 -2.81
CA ILE A 235 -9.15 24.48 -1.82
C ILE A 235 -9.16 23.38 -0.75
N GLY A 236 -8.00 23.06 -0.19
CA GLY A 236 -7.88 22.17 0.96
C GLY A 236 -7.82 22.99 2.23
N TRP A 237 -8.64 22.62 3.21
CA TRP A 237 -8.69 23.25 4.53
C TRP A 237 -8.37 22.23 5.62
N THR A 238 -7.53 22.61 6.58
CA THR A 238 -7.43 21.96 7.90
C THR A 238 -7.93 22.91 8.98
N PHE A 239 -8.60 22.37 9.99
CA PHE A 239 -9.30 23.16 11.01
C PHE A 239 -8.51 23.14 12.31
N LEU A 240 -8.10 24.30 12.83
CA LEU A 240 -7.41 24.37 14.12
C LEU A 240 -7.60 25.72 14.84
N PRO A 241 -7.48 25.75 16.18
CA PRO A 241 -7.49 27.00 16.95
C PRO A 241 -6.21 27.81 16.71
N LEU A 242 -6.30 29.13 16.57
CA LEU A 242 -5.12 30.01 16.39
C LEU A 242 -4.06 29.88 17.51
N SER A 243 -4.47 29.48 18.72
CA SER A 243 -3.55 29.21 19.83
C SER A 243 -2.61 28.02 19.60
N TYR A 244 -2.85 27.21 18.55
CA TYR A 244 -1.99 26.12 18.11
C TYR A 244 -1.00 26.55 17.03
N CYS A 245 -1.01 27.81 16.61
CA CYS A 245 0.00 28.40 15.75
C CYS A 245 1.17 28.97 16.56
N GLU A 246 2.38 28.86 16.04
CA GLU A 246 3.61 29.42 16.61
C GLU A 246 4.38 30.25 15.56
N PRO A 247 4.64 31.56 15.82
CA PRO A 247 4.18 32.32 16.97
C PRO A 247 2.65 32.46 17.02
N GLU A 248 2.11 32.77 18.20
CA GLU A 248 0.67 32.95 18.37
C GLU A 248 0.15 34.06 17.44
N ILE A 249 -0.93 33.75 16.71
CA ILE A 249 -1.54 34.64 15.73
C ILE A 249 -2.74 35.32 16.38
N LYS A 250 -2.80 36.65 16.31
CA LYS A 250 -3.86 37.43 16.94
C LYS A 250 -5.21 37.22 16.24
N SER A 251 -6.24 36.96 17.04
CA SER A 251 -7.60 36.60 16.61
C SER A 251 -8.39 37.73 15.93
N ASP A 252 -7.97 38.98 16.06
CA ASP A 252 -8.76 40.12 15.57
C ASP A 252 -8.50 40.49 14.11
N ASP A 253 -7.30 40.23 13.58
CA ASP A 253 -6.98 40.62 12.21
C ASP A 253 -6.29 39.54 11.38
N LEU A 254 -5.98 38.37 11.93
CA LEU A 254 -5.32 37.23 11.26
C LEU A 254 -4.04 37.60 10.52
N LYS A 255 -3.37 38.69 10.93
CA LYS A 255 -2.15 39.15 10.28
C LYS A 255 -0.93 38.43 10.84
N ILE A 256 -0.15 37.87 9.93
CA ILE A 256 1.16 37.29 10.18
C ILE A 256 2.11 37.61 9.02
N GLY A 257 3.28 38.16 9.35
CA GLY A 257 4.28 38.57 8.36
C GLY A 257 3.71 39.55 7.33
N THR A 258 3.73 39.16 6.06
CA THR A 258 3.26 39.96 4.91
C THR A 258 1.78 39.76 4.59
N SER A 259 1.04 39.00 5.39
CA SER A 259 -0.36 38.71 5.08
C SER A 259 -1.24 39.97 5.10
N LYS A 260 -2.17 40.06 4.16
CA LYS A 260 -3.27 41.01 4.12
C LYS A 260 -4.57 40.29 4.45
N THR A 261 -5.55 41.03 4.96
CA THR A 261 -6.89 40.49 5.21
C THR A 261 -7.98 41.24 4.46
N TYR A 262 -9.02 40.49 4.12
CA TYR A 262 -10.16 40.95 3.34
C TYR A 262 -11.44 40.38 3.93
N ALA A 263 -12.40 41.25 4.24
CA ALA A 263 -13.73 40.84 4.67
C ALA A 263 -14.59 40.56 3.43
N SER A 264 -14.86 39.28 3.14
CA SER A 264 -15.59 38.88 1.93
C SER A 264 -17.11 38.99 2.07
N SER A 265 -17.61 38.88 3.29
CA SER A 265 -19.03 39.00 3.64
C SER A 265 -19.15 39.33 5.14
N PRO A 266 -20.33 39.75 5.64
CA PRO A 266 -20.52 40.00 7.07
C PRO A 266 -20.09 38.79 7.91
N GLY A 267 -19.20 39.02 8.87
CA GLY A 267 -18.67 37.98 9.76
C GLY A 267 -17.64 37.03 9.14
N VAL A 268 -17.20 37.25 7.91
CA VAL A 268 -16.16 36.44 7.25
C VAL A 268 -14.90 37.26 7.01
N LEU A 269 -13.77 36.73 7.47
CA LEU A 269 -12.44 37.29 7.23
C LEU A 269 -11.56 36.25 6.52
N ARG A 270 -10.91 36.67 5.44
CA ARG A 270 -9.95 35.86 4.68
C ARG A 270 -8.57 36.50 4.76
N SER A 271 -7.53 35.68 4.83
CA SER A 271 -6.12 36.11 4.89
C SER A 271 -5.32 35.51 3.75
N PHE A 272 -4.46 36.32 3.12
CA PHE A 272 -3.57 35.91 2.03
C PHE A 272 -2.22 36.63 2.11
N CYS A 273 -1.15 36.05 1.58
CA CYS A 273 0.16 36.68 1.52
C CYS A 273 0.14 37.89 0.58
N GLY A 274 0.48 39.08 1.09
CA GLY A 274 0.50 40.31 0.28
C GLY A 274 1.59 40.37 -0.78
N THR A 275 2.54 39.44 -0.76
CA THR A 275 3.68 39.36 -1.71
C THR A 275 3.44 38.34 -2.82
N CYS A 276 3.04 37.11 -2.49
CA CYS A 276 2.87 36.03 -3.48
C CYS A 276 1.41 35.61 -3.73
N GLY A 277 0.44 36.16 -2.99
CA GLY A 277 -0.99 35.87 -3.17
C GLY A 277 -1.50 34.65 -2.41
N ALA A 278 -0.63 33.85 -1.80
CA ALA A 278 -1.02 32.58 -1.18
C ALA A 278 -2.10 32.75 -0.11
N THR A 279 -3.22 32.04 -0.28
CA THR A 279 -4.26 31.97 0.74
C THR A 279 -3.71 31.31 2.00
N VAL A 280 -4.04 31.89 3.15
CA VAL A 280 -3.57 31.45 4.47
C VAL A 280 -4.74 30.96 5.33
N PHE A 281 -5.70 31.85 5.60
CA PHE A 281 -6.80 31.56 6.51
C PHE A 281 -8.17 31.95 5.94
N TYR A 282 -9.18 31.16 6.29
CA TYR A 282 -10.58 31.56 6.32
C TYR A 282 -11.10 31.53 7.75
N SER A 283 -11.92 32.51 8.12
CA SER A 283 -12.50 32.66 9.45
C SER A 283 -13.94 33.14 9.35
N HIS A 284 -14.80 32.62 10.23
CA HIS A 284 -16.18 33.08 10.43
C HIS A 284 -16.42 33.41 11.91
N ASP A 285 -17.16 34.48 12.21
CA ASP A 285 -17.41 34.96 13.58
C ASP A 285 -18.06 33.90 14.50
N GLU A 286 -18.89 33.02 13.95
CA GLU A 286 -19.47 31.88 14.70
C GLU A 286 -18.42 30.89 15.25
N ARG A 287 -17.19 30.91 14.72
CA ARG A 287 -16.07 30.09 15.19
C ARG A 287 -15.11 30.84 16.11
N LYS A 288 -15.54 32.00 16.63
CA LYS A 288 -14.80 32.89 17.52
C LYS A 288 -15.55 33.04 18.85
N HIS A 289 -15.00 32.47 19.94
CA HIS A 289 -15.54 32.58 21.29
C HIS A 289 -14.55 33.33 22.20
N LEU A 290 -15.01 34.42 22.85
CA LEU A 290 -14.20 35.40 23.61
C LEU A 290 -14.59 35.49 25.13
N GLN A 291 -15.00 34.38 25.75
CA GLN A 291 -15.14 34.22 27.21
C GLN A 291 -14.33 33.01 27.75
N PRO A 292 -13.94 32.98 29.06
CA PRO A 292 -12.92 32.07 29.62
C PRO A 292 -12.98 30.63 29.10
N GLY A 293 -11.88 30.18 28.47
CA GLY A 293 -11.84 29.02 27.58
C GLY A 293 -11.75 29.39 26.10
N ASP A 294 -11.38 30.63 25.77
CA ASP A 294 -11.35 31.23 24.43
C ASP A 294 -10.72 30.37 23.36
N TRP A 295 -11.43 30.28 22.24
CA TRP A 295 -10.94 29.64 21.03
C TRP A 295 -11.42 30.41 19.81
N HIS A 296 -10.53 30.49 18.83
CA HIS A 296 -10.81 31.01 17.51
C HIS A 296 -10.31 29.98 16.51
N VAL A 297 -11.25 29.19 15.98
CA VAL A 297 -10.94 28.16 14.99
C VAL A 297 -10.92 28.80 13.62
N VAL A 298 -9.84 28.54 12.89
CA VAL A 298 -9.65 28.98 11.51
C VAL A 298 -9.46 27.79 10.58
N ASP A 299 -9.76 28.03 9.32
CA ASP A 299 -9.51 27.08 8.23
C ASP A 299 -8.17 27.49 7.63
N LEU A 300 -7.14 26.68 7.87
CA LEU A 300 -5.80 26.88 7.35
C LEU A 300 -5.67 26.18 5.98
N ALA A 301 -5.21 26.94 5.00
CA ALA A 301 -5.02 26.44 3.64
C ALA A 301 -3.93 25.36 3.60
N THR A 302 -4.26 24.17 3.13
CA THR A 302 -3.32 23.03 3.16
C THR A 302 -2.19 23.15 2.14
N GLY A 303 -2.38 23.96 1.08
CA GLY A 303 -1.36 24.13 0.05
C GLY A 303 -0.07 24.76 0.56
N ILE A 304 -0.10 25.52 1.66
CA ILE A 304 1.11 26.10 2.27
C ILE A 304 1.80 25.19 3.30
N LEU A 305 1.26 23.99 3.58
CA LEU A 305 1.89 23.06 4.51
C LEU A 305 3.18 22.47 3.93
N ARG A 306 4.17 22.28 4.80
CA ARG A 306 5.51 21.76 4.50
C ARG A 306 5.71 20.45 5.26
N ALA A 307 4.90 19.45 4.94
CA ALA A 307 4.96 18.15 5.60
C ALA A 307 6.03 17.25 4.95
N PRO A 308 6.96 16.65 5.73
CA PRO A 308 8.01 15.76 5.23
C PRO A 308 7.51 14.62 4.34
N GLU A 309 6.30 14.13 4.59
CA GLU A 309 5.68 13.02 3.86
C GLU A 309 5.02 13.42 2.52
N GLY A 310 4.77 14.70 2.26
CA GLY A 310 4.14 15.16 1.02
C GLY A 310 3.02 16.18 1.20
N ALA A 311 2.33 16.50 0.09
CA ALA A 311 1.38 17.61 0.01
C ALA A 311 0.02 17.33 0.68
N MET A 312 -0.34 16.05 0.88
CA MET A 312 -1.53 15.66 1.64
C MET A 312 -1.30 15.69 3.16
N ALA A 313 -0.04 15.80 3.61
CA ALA A 313 0.34 15.91 5.03
C ALA A 313 -0.33 14.82 5.92
N GLU A 314 -0.35 13.57 5.44
CA GLU A 314 -1.11 12.47 6.04
C GLU A 314 -0.67 12.13 7.47
N ASN A 315 0.56 12.46 7.88
CA ASN A 315 0.97 12.24 9.26
C ASN A 315 0.31 13.26 10.19
N TRP A 316 -0.15 14.40 9.68
CA TRP A 316 -0.75 15.49 10.44
C TRP A 316 -2.25 15.64 10.23
N LEU A 317 -2.76 15.20 9.08
CA LEU A 317 -4.13 15.43 8.64
C LEU A 317 -4.89 14.11 8.43
N THR A 318 -6.18 14.13 8.74
CA THR A 318 -7.15 13.10 8.32
C THR A 318 -8.15 13.72 7.35
N TRP A 319 -8.13 13.27 6.10
CA TRP A 319 -8.97 13.79 5.04
C TRP A 319 -10.38 13.19 5.08
N ARG A 320 -11.40 14.04 4.93
CA ARG A 320 -12.77 13.58 4.68
C ARG A 320 -12.88 12.97 3.28
N SER A 321 -13.59 11.85 3.17
CA SER A 321 -13.91 11.24 1.87
C SER A 321 -14.93 12.05 1.08
N ARG A 322 -15.83 12.78 1.77
CA ARG A 322 -16.79 13.70 1.16
C ARG A 322 -16.14 15.05 0.87
N LEU A 323 -16.45 15.62 -0.29
CA LEU A 323 -16.12 17.00 -0.64
C LEU A 323 -17.17 17.95 -0.02
N ALA A 324 -16.73 19.10 0.50
CA ALA A 324 -17.64 20.12 1.02
C ALA A 324 -18.27 20.91 -0.14
N TRP A 325 -19.53 21.33 0.07
CA TRP A 325 -20.32 22.12 -0.90
C TRP A 325 -20.51 21.44 -2.26
N ALA A 326 -20.98 20.19 -2.22
CA ALA A 326 -21.14 19.34 -3.39
C ALA A 326 -21.97 19.98 -4.51
N ASP A 327 -23.07 20.65 -4.17
CA ASP A 327 -23.95 21.26 -5.17
C ASP A 327 -23.26 22.39 -5.96
N SER A 328 -22.42 23.19 -5.30
CA SER A 328 -21.62 24.23 -5.98
C SER A 328 -20.58 23.61 -6.91
N GLY A 329 -19.83 22.62 -6.41
CA GLY A 329 -18.81 21.94 -7.21
C GLY A 329 -19.41 21.26 -8.45
N LYS A 330 -20.50 20.51 -8.28
CA LYS A 330 -21.20 19.84 -9.38
C LYS A 330 -21.79 20.82 -10.40
N ARG A 331 -22.30 21.97 -9.94
CA ARG A 331 -22.84 22.99 -10.84
C ARG A 331 -21.75 23.62 -11.71
N PHE A 332 -20.56 23.82 -11.17
CA PHE A 332 -19.47 24.46 -11.90
C PHE A 332 -18.74 23.48 -12.83
N ASP A 333 -18.36 22.31 -12.30
CA ASP A 333 -17.76 21.24 -13.09
C ASP A 333 -18.15 19.88 -12.47
N ALA A 334 -19.23 19.31 -13.00
CA ALA A 334 -19.72 18.01 -12.57
C ALA A 334 -18.70 16.89 -12.82
N SER A 335 -17.94 16.99 -13.92
CA SER A 335 -17.02 15.94 -14.34
C SER A 335 -15.85 15.85 -13.37
N PHE A 336 -15.21 16.99 -13.13
CA PHE A 336 -14.17 17.15 -12.12
C PHE A 336 -14.67 16.74 -10.73
N PHE A 337 -15.83 17.27 -10.31
CA PHE A 337 -16.35 17.01 -8.97
C PHE A 337 -16.61 15.52 -8.74
N ASN A 338 -17.31 14.86 -9.67
CA ASN A 338 -17.65 13.44 -9.51
C ASN A 338 -16.40 12.56 -9.55
N GLY A 339 -15.45 12.86 -10.45
CA GLY A 339 -14.16 12.16 -10.50
C GLY A 339 -13.38 12.30 -9.19
N LEU A 340 -13.34 13.51 -8.61
CA LEU A 340 -12.66 13.73 -7.34
C LEU A 340 -13.41 13.11 -6.16
N GLU A 341 -14.74 13.12 -6.15
CA GLU A 341 -15.55 12.49 -5.10
C GLU A 341 -15.33 10.98 -5.08
N GLU A 342 -15.36 10.33 -6.24
CA GLU A 342 -15.05 8.90 -6.38
C GLU A 342 -13.60 8.62 -5.97
N GLY A 343 -12.68 9.45 -6.45
CA GLY A 343 -11.27 9.41 -6.13
C GLY A 343 -10.96 9.50 -4.64
N MET A 344 -11.59 10.46 -3.94
CA MET A 344 -11.43 10.66 -2.50
C MET A 344 -12.04 9.54 -1.68
N LYS A 345 -13.18 8.98 -2.11
CA LYS A 345 -13.71 7.76 -1.51
C LYS A 345 -12.68 6.63 -1.61
N LYS A 346 -12.15 6.39 -2.81
CA LYS A 346 -11.11 5.35 -3.03
C LYS A 346 -9.83 5.62 -2.24
N TYR A 347 -9.37 6.87 -2.20
CA TYR A 347 -8.15 7.27 -1.52
C TYR A 347 -8.23 7.04 -0.01
N VAL A 348 -9.34 7.41 0.62
CA VAL A 348 -9.57 7.16 2.05
C VAL A 348 -9.76 5.66 2.31
N VAL A 349 -10.61 5.00 1.52
CA VAL A 349 -10.96 3.58 1.70
C VAL A 349 -9.77 2.65 1.40
N GLY A 350 -8.99 2.91 0.35
CA GLY A 350 -7.85 2.07 -0.05
C GLY A 350 -6.77 1.93 1.02
N LYS A 351 -6.42 3.06 1.65
CA LYS A 351 -5.41 3.10 2.72
C LYS A 351 -5.96 2.59 4.05
N ASP A 352 -7.27 2.78 4.31
CA ASP A 352 -7.94 2.24 5.49
C ASP A 352 -8.03 0.70 5.48
N ALA A 353 -8.04 0.04 4.31
CA ALA A 353 -8.23 -1.41 4.22
C ALA A 353 -7.17 -2.22 4.98
N ILE A 354 -5.88 -1.88 4.79
CA ILE A 354 -4.77 -2.59 5.45
C ILE A 354 -4.74 -2.27 6.94
N ASP A 355 -4.99 -1.02 7.32
CA ASP A 355 -5.01 -0.59 8.72
C ASP A 355 -6.18 -1.25 9.48
N LYS A 356 -7.38 -1.28 8.88
CA LYS A 356 -8.56 -2.01 9.37
C LYS A 356 -8.33 -3.52 9.42
N LEU A 357 -7.63 -4.08 8.45
CA LEU A 357 -7.24 -5.48 8.51
C LEU A 357 -6.28 -5.76 9.68
N ASN A 358 -5.34 -4.85 9.95
CA ASN A 358 -4.40 -4.95 11.06
C ASN A 358 -5.08 -4.85 12.44
N GLU A 359 -6.21 -4.14 12.55
CA GLU A 359 -7.07 -4.15 13.76
C GLU A 359 -7.64 -5.55 14.06
N LEU A 360 -7.78 -6.43 13.05
CA LEU A 360 -8.28 -7.80 13.22
C LEU A 360 -7.22 -8.80 13.70
N GLN A 361 -5.97 -8.36 13.93
CA GLN A 361 -4.94 -9.18 14.57
C GLN A 361 -5.25 -9.36 16.07
N THR A 362 -4.96 -10.54 16.64
CA THR A 362 -5.10 -10.73 18.09
C THR A 362 -3.89 -10.13 18.79
N PRO A 363 -4.03 -9.12 19.67
CA PRO A 363 -2.87 -8.49 20.32
C PRO A 363 -2.09 -9.48 21.20
N PHE A 364 -0.77 -9.29 21.31
CA PHE A 364 0.13 -10.14 22.09
C PHE A 364 -0.35 -10.38 23.53
N ALA A 365 -0.78 -9.33 24.22
CA ALA A 365 -1.29 -9.43 25.59
C ALA A 365 -2.49 -10.39 25.70
N VAL A 366 -3.37 -10.40 24.69
CA VAL A 366 -4.53 -11.30 24.62
C VAL A 366 -4.08 -12.74 24.34
N ILE A 367 -3.09 -12.95 23.46
CA ILE A 367 -2.50 -14.27 23.19
C ILE A 367 -1.90 -14.85 24.47
N GLN A 368 -1.09 -14.06 25.20
CA GLN A 368 -0.52 -14.48 26.47
C GLN A 368 -1.57 -14.84 27.50
N ALA A 369 -2.63 -14.04 27.63
CA ALA A 369 -3.73 -14.32 28.55
C ALA A 369 -4.43 -15.65 28.21
N ARG A 370 -4.68 -15.93 26.93
CA ARG A 370 -5.26 -17.19 26.46
C ARG A 370 -4.37 -18.39 26.76
N HIS A 371 -3.06 -18.28 26.49
CA HIS A 371 -2.09 -19.33 26.81
C HIS A 371 -2.05 -19.62 28.31
N LYS A 372 -2.00 -18.58 29.16
CA LYS A 372 -2.07 -18.74 30.63
C LYS A 372 -3.37 -19.40 31.10
N ALA A 373 -4.47 -19.18 30.38
CA ALA A 373 -5.77 -19.79 30.66
C ALA A 373 -5.96 -21.18 30.02
N GLY A 374 -4.99 -21.71 29.27
CA GLY A 374 -5.09 -23.01 28.59
C GLY A 374 -6.11 -23.05 27.44
N ILE A 375 -6.49 -21.89 26.89
CA ILE A 375 -7.48 -21.80 25.80
C ILE A 375 -6.77 -22.05 24.46
N LEU A 376 -7.12 -23.14 23.78
CA LEU A 376 -6.54 -23.49 22.48
C LEU A 376 -7.10 -22.62 21.33
N PRO A 377 -6.26 -22.14 20.41
CA PRO A 377 -6.70 -21.53 19.15
C PRO A 377 -7.29 -22.61 18.24
N ASP A 378 -8.44 -22.35 17.62
CA ASP A 378 -9.09 -23.19 16.60
C ASP A 378 -9.67 -24.54 17.07
N SER A 379 -10.92 -24.47 17.53
CA SER A 379 -11.81 -25.60 17.78
C SER A 379 -12.86 -25.76 16.68
N VAL A 380 -13.70 -26.80 16.79
CA VAL A 380 -14.91 -27.02 15.96
C VAL A 380 -15.78 -25.75 15.82
N LEU A 381 -15.83 -24.91 16.86
CA LEU A 381 -16.55 -23.63 16.87
C LEU A 381 -16.01 -22.65 15.81
N GLY A 382 -14.75 -22.80 15.41
CA GLY A 382 -14.12 -21.98 14.38
C GLY A 382 -14.79 -22.08 13.01
N ILE A 383 -15.10 -23.30 12.57
CA ILE A 383 -15.76 -23.57 11.28
C ILE A 383 -17.23 -23.14 11.31
N ALA A 384 -17.93 -23.38 12.42
CA ALA A 384 -19.30 -22.92 12.60
C ALA A 384 -19.41 -21.40 12.46
N LYS A 385 -18.53 -20.66 13.16
CA LYS A 385 -18.44 -19.19 13.03
C LYS A 385 -18.11 -18.74 11.62
N MET A 386 -17.18 -19.42 10.94
CA MET A 386 -16.86 -19.09 9.55
C MET A 386 -18.04 -19.31 8.61
N ARG A 387 -18.86 -20.34 8.83
CA ARG A 387 -20.07 -20.58 8.04
C ARG A 387 -21.09 -19.46 8.25
N ALA A 388 -21.30 -19.04 9.50
CA ALA A 388 -22.14 -17.89 9.80
C ALA A 388 -21.63 -16.61 9.11
N TYR A 389 -20.33 -16.34 9.16
CA TYR A 389 -19.76 -15.20 8.44
C TYR A 389 -19.92 -15.28 6.92
N LEU A 390 -19.77 -16.47 6.33
CA LEU A 390 -19.99 -16.69 4.89
C LEU A 390 -21.44 -16.36 4.50
N THR A 391 -22.41 -16.83 5.30
CA THR A 391 -23.84 -16.50 5.10
C THR A 391 -24.08 -15.00 5.17
N ARG A 392 -23.51 -14.31 6.16
CA ARG A 392 -23.69 -12.86 6.34
C ARG A 392 -23.14 -12.02 5.20
N ILE A 393 -22.13 -12.50 4.48
CA ILE A 393 -21.61 -11.81 3.29
C ILE A 393 -22.36 -12.20 2.01
N GLY A 394 -23.44 -12.97 2.12
CA GLY A 394 -24.36 -13.31 1.04
C GLY A 394 -24.02 -14.59 0.28
N TYR A 395 -23.22 -15.49 0.86
CA TYR A 395 -22.83 -16.74 0.22
C TYR A 395 -23.10 -17.96 1.09
N THR A 396 -23.21 -19.11 0.45
CA THR A 396 -23.27 -20.43 1.08
C THR A 396 -22.06 -21.26 0.65
N PRO A 397 -21.72 -22.35 1.37
CA PRO A 397 -20.66 -23.25 0.94
C PRO A 397 -20.85 -23.83 -0.47
N ALA A 398 -22.10 -24.00 -0.91
CA ALA A 398 -22.40 -24.48 -2.26
C ALA A 398 -22.03 -23.45 -3.35
N ASP A 399 -22.07 -22.15 -3.04
CA ASP A 399 -21.63 -21.12 -3.99
C ASP A 399 -20.13 -21.22 -4.29
N LEU A 400 -19.33 -21.73 -3.34
CA LEU A 400 -17.90 -21.92 -3.49
C LEU A 400 -17.55 -23.01 -4.52
N ASP A 401 -18.47 -23.95 -4.79
CA ASP A 401 -18.24 -25.01 -5.78
C ASP A 401 -18.12 -24.44 -7.20
N ARG A 402 -18.63 -23.23 -7.46
CA ARG A 402 -18.47 -22.48 -8.72
C ARG A 402 -17.00 -22.15 -9.04
N LEU A 403 -16.14 -22.14 -8.02
CA LEU A 403 -14.73 -21.78 -8.14
C LEU A 403 -13.83 -22.97 -8.46
N ASN A 404 -14.38 -24.19 -8.62
CA ASN A 404 -13.63 -25.41 -8.94
C ASN A 404 -12.34 -25.55 -8.12
N ILE A 405 -12.46 -25.51 -6.79
CA ILE A 405 -11.32 -25.30 -5.90
C ILE A 405 -10.37 -26.49 -5.87
N ILE A 406 -9.07 -26.23 -6.05
CA ILE A 406 -7.97 -27.16 -5.75
C ILE A 406 -7.47 -26.83 -4.35
N HIS A 407 -7.59 -27.76 -3.41
CA HIS A 407 -7.32 -27.48 -2.00
C HIS A 407 -6.03 -28.16 -1.52
N VAL A 408 -5.07 -27.39 -1.01
CA VAL A 408 -3.73 -27.89 -0.68
C VAL A 408 -3.40 -27.67 0.80
N ALA A 409 -3.13 -28.77 1.51
CA ALA A 409 -2.63 -28.80 2.88
C ALA A 409 -1.21 -29.39 2.96
N GLY A 410 -0.55 -29.21 4.09
CA GLY A 410 0.84 -29.68 4.27
C GLY A 410 1.60 -28.93 5.35
N THR A 411 2.77 -29.44 5.75
CA THR A 411 3.69 -28.71 6.62
C THR A 411 4.65 -27.90 5.77
N LYS A 412 5.32 -28.53 4.81
CA LYS A 412 6.24 -27.90 3.86
C LYS A 412 5.78 -28.17 2.43
N GLY A 413 5.97 -27.19 1.54
CA GLY A 413 5.69 -27.35 0.10
C GLY A 413 4.28 -26.98 -0.36
N LYS A 414 3.37 -26.55 0.54
CA LYS A 414 2.03 -26.06 0.19
C LYS A 414 2.08 -24.92 -0.83
N GLY A 415 2.64 -23.77 -0.44
CA GLY A 415 2.81 -22.61 -1.33
C GLY A 415 3.53 -22.94 -2.65
N SER A 416 4.60 -23.75 -2.62
CA SER A 416 5.28 -24.18 -3.86
C SER A 416 4.37 -25.01 -4.78
N THR A 417 3.60 -25.94 -4.20
CA THR A 417 2.63 -26.75 -4.95
C THR A 417 1.56 -25.85 -5.57
N CYS A 418 1.00 -24.93 -4.78
CA CYS A 418 -0.01 -23.99 -5.29
C CYS A 418 0.54 -23.08 -6.40
N ALA A 419 1.76 -22.57 -6.24
CA ALA A 419 2.43 -21.74 -7.24
C ALA A 419 2.68 -22.50 -8.55
N PHE A 420 3.06 -23.78 -8.49
CA PHE A 420 3.18 -24.62 -9.69
C PHE A 420 1.83 -24.84 -10.37
N VAL A 421 0.76 -25.14 -9.64
CA VAL A 421 -0.58 -25.29 -10.25
C VAL A 421 -1.03 -23.99 -10.92
N ASP A 422 -0.89 -22.86 -10.24
CA ASP A 422 -1.24 -21.54 -10.77
C ASP A 422 -0.41 -21.20 -12.02
N SER A 423 0.90 -21.47 -11.99
CA SER A 423 1.78 -21.26 -13.15
C SER A 423 1.40 -22.14 -14.34
N ILE A 424 1.07 -23.42 -14.11
CA ILE A 424 0.59 -24.33 -15.16
C ILE A 424 -0.73 -23.79 -15.76
N PHE A 425 -1.67 -23.33 -14.93
CA PHE A 425 -2.90 -22.73 -15.45
C PHE A 425 -2.63 -21.47 -16.29
N SER A 426 -1.69 -20.62 -15.87
CA SER A 426 -1.29 -19.44 -16.65
C SER A 426 -0.74 -19.83 -18.04
N GLN A 427 0.06 -20.90 -18.10
CA GLN A 427 0.57 -21.43 -19.38
C GLN A 427 -0.55 -21.95 -20.30
N TYR A 428 -1.58 -22.56 -19.74
CA TYR A 428 -2.77 -22.98 -20.49
C TYR A 428 -3.62 -21.80 -20.96
N GLN A 429 -3.84 -20.81 -20.08
CA GLN A 429 -4.60 -19.61 -20.41
C GLN A 429 -3.95 -18.85 -21.58
N GLN A 430 -2.62 -18.67 -21.54
CA GLN A 430 -1.87 -17.97 -22.58
C GLN A 430 -1.89 -18.67 -23.95
N ARG A 431 -1.92 -20.02 -23.97
CA ARG A 431 -1.81 -20.80 -25.22
C ARG A 431 -3.15 -21.26 -25.78
N HIS A 432 -4.09 -21.60 -24.91
CA HIS A 432 -5.35 -22.26 -25.26
C HIS A 432 -6.57 -21.42 -24.90
N GLY A 433 -6.38 -20.26 -24.25
CA GLY A 433 -7.48 -19.35 -23.87
C GLY A 433 -8.33 -19.85 -22.69
N GLY A 434 -7.86 -20.86 -21.97
CA GLY A 434 -8.56 -21.46 -20.81
C GLY A 434 -7.58 -21.96 -19.74
N PRO A 435 -7.94 -21.98 -18.44
CA PRO A 435 -9.17 -21.43 -17.86
C PRO A 435 -9.27 -19.92 -18.09
N ARG A 436 -10.48 -19.37 -18.25
CA ARG A 436 -10.63 -17.94 -18.65
C ARG A 436 -10.08 -17.00 -17.59
N LYS A 437 -10.31 -17.35 -16.31
CA LYS A 437 -9.79 -16.60 -15.17
C LYS A 437 -9.46 -17.55 -14.03
N THR A 438 -8.25 -17.47 -13.48
CA THR A 438 -7.76 -18.33 -12.39
C THR A 438 -7.60 -17.54 -11.11
N GLY A 439 -7.73 -18.22 -9.96
CA GLY A 439 -7.50 -17.65 -8.64
C GLY A 439 -6.42 -18.40 -7.89
N LEU A 440 -5.64 -17.68 -7.08
CA LEU A 440 -4.70 -18.28 -6.13
C LEU A 440 -4.83 -17.59 -4.77
N PHE A 441 -5.13 -18.38 -3.73
CA PHE A 441 -5.13 -17.94 -2.34
C PHE A 441 -4.00 -18.60 -1.55
N THR A 442 -3.02 -17.80 -1.11
CA THR A 442 -1.80 -18.29 -0.42
C THR A 442 -1.47 -17.52 0.84
N SER A 443 -0.66 -18.11 1.72
CA SER A 443 -0.18 -17.42 2.92
C SER A 443 1.16 -17.94 3.44
N PRO A 444 1.96 -17.10 4.15
CA PRO A 444 1.79 -15.66 4.29
C PRO A 444 2.15 -14.90 2.98
N HIS A 445 1.94 -13.59 2.95
CA HIS A 445 2.47 -12.72 1.88
C HIS A 445 3.97 -12.50 2.07
N LEU A 446 4.67 -12.11 1.01
CA LEU A 446 6.07 -11.74 1.07
C LEU A 446 6.26 -10.23 1.21
N MET A 447 5.66 -9.40 0.35
CA MET A 447 5.86 -7.94 0.34
C MET A 447 4.58 -7.13 0.55
N ALA A 448 3.44 -7.62 0.07
CA ALA A 448 2.14 -6.95 0.22
C ALA A 448 1.00 -7.94 0.47
N VAL A 449 0.01 -7.56 1.30
CA VAL A 449 -1.14 -8.42 1.66
C VAL A 449 -1.89 -8.93 0.43
N ARG A 450 -2.02 -8.10 -0.60
CA ARG A 450 -2.66 -8.42 -1.87
C ARG A 450 -2.03 -9.61 -2.60
N GLU A 451 -0.77 -9.97 -2.33
CA GLU A 451 -0.16 -11.18 -2.89
C GLU A 451 -0.87 -12.48 -2.49
N ARG A 452 -1.63 -12.44 -1.38
CA ARG A 452 -2.41 -13.58 -0.91
C ARG A 452 -3.63 -13.85 -1.77
N ILE A 453 -4.08 -12.89 -2.56
CA ILE A 453 -5.25 -13.03 -3.44
C ILE A 453 -4.78 -12.66 -4.84
N ARG A 454 -4.54 -13.67 -5.68
CA ARG A 454 -4.11 -13.46 -7.06
C ARG A 454 -5.18 -13.88 -8.04
N ILE A 455 -5.28 -13.14 -9.12
CA ILE A 455 -6.10 -13.46 -10.28
C ILE A 455 -5.17 -13.50 -11.49
N ASP A 456 -5.25 -14.56 -12.28
CA ASP A 456 -4.40 -14.78 -13.46
C ASP A 456 -2.91 -14.65 -13.12
N SER A 457 -2.50 -15.32 -12.03
CA SER A 457 -1.15 -15.32 -11.45
C SER A 457 -0.61 -13.96 -10.99
N LYS A 458 -1.43 -12.91 -10.96
CA LYS A 458 -1.06 -11.57 -10.50
C LYS A 458 -1.80 -11.19 -9.22
N PRO A 459 -1.12 -10.62 -8.21
CA PRO A 459 -1.82 -10.03 -7.07
C PRO A 459 -2.92 -9.07 -7.55
N ILE A 460 -4.08 -9.09 -6.90
CA ILE A 460 -5.10 -8.09 -7.18
C ILE A 460 -4.55 -6.68 -6.91
N SER A 461 -5.08 -5.68 -7.62
CA SER A 461 -4.67 -4.29 -7.43
C SER A 461 -5.11 -3.77 -6.05
N GLU A 462 -4.52 -2.65 -5.60
CA GLU A 462 -4.94 -2.01 -4.35
C GLU A 462 -6.43 -1.64 -4.38
N GLU A 463 -6.92 -1.16 -5.53
CA GLU A 463 -8.32 -0.79 -5.72
C GLU A 463 -9.26 -1.99 -5.59
N LEU A 464 -8.92 -3.12 -6.22
CA LEU A 464 -9.72 -4.34 -6.11
C LEU A 464 -9.66 -4.92 -4.70
N PHE A 465 -8.48 -4.90 -4.06
CA PHE A 465 -8.34 -5.36 -2.68
C PHE A 465 -9.21 -4.53 -1.73
N ALA A 466 -9.12 -3.21 -1.80
CA ALA A 466 -9.91 -2.30 -0.98
C ALA A 466 -11.41 -2.44 -1.23
N LYS A 467 -11.83 -2.47 -2.50
CA LYS A 467 -13.23 -2.69 -2.88
C LYS A 467 -13.79 -3.96 -2.22
N TYR A 468 -13.13 -5.10 -2.44
CA TYR A 468 -13.62 -6.38 -1.92
C TYR A 468 -13.46 -6.49 -0.40
N PHE A 469 -12.45 -5.84 0.18
CA PHE A 469 -12.28 -5.73 1.62
C PHE A 469 -13.49 -5.02 2.26
N PHE A 470 -13.87 -3.83 1.76
CA PHE A 470 -14.96 -3.05 2.34
C PHE A 470 -16.34 -3.60 2.00
N GLU A 471 -16.55 -4.18 0.82
CA GLU A 471 -17.80 -4.88 0.53
C GLU A 471 -18.04 -6.04 1.52
N VAL A 472 -16.99 -6.79 1.91
CA VAL A 472 -17.07 -7.79 2.99
C VAL A 472 -17.28 -7.13 4.35
N TRP A 473 -16.58 -6.02 4.62
CA TRP A 473 -16.64 -5.29 5.89
C TRP A 473 -18.05 -4.81 6.19
N ASP A 474 -18.65 -4.14 5.22
CA ASP A 474 -19.97 -3.51 5.29
C ASP A 474 -21.06 -4.57 5.38
N ARG A 475 -20.98 -5.65 4.59
CA ARG A 475 -21.93 -6.77 4.70
C ARG A 475 -21.92 -7.40 6.09
N LEU A 476 -20.74 -7.56 6.70
CA LEU A 476 -20.63 -8.07 8.07
C LEU A 476 -21.17 -7.08 9.12
N GLU A 477 -21.00 -5.77 8.90
CA GLU A 477 -21.49 -4.69 9.77
C GLU A 477 -23.02 -4.54 9.70
N GLU A 478 -23.57 -4.60 8.50
CA GLU A 478 -24.98 -4.36 8.19
C GLU A 478 -25.86 -5.59 8.41
N SER A 479 -25.29 -6.79 8.36
CA SER A 479 -26.05 -8.04 8.56
C SER A 479 -26.86 -8.00 9.87
N ARG A 480 -28.19 -8.05 9.73
CA ARG A 480 -29.17 -8.18 10.83
C ARG A 480 -29.82 -9.57 10.88
N GLU A 481 -29.33 -10.55 10.11
CA GLU A 481 -29.87 -11.92 10.13
C GLU A 481 -29.82 -12.55 11.52
N ALA A 482 -30.72 -13.51 11.78
CA ALA A 482 -31.01 -14.07 13.10
C ALA A 482 -29.74 -14.31 13.96
N PRO A 483 -29.78 -13.97 15.26
CA PRO A 483 -28.62 -14.06 16.14
C PRO A 483 -28.08 -15.48 16.17
N ASP A 484 -26.87 -15.68 15.66
CA ASP A 484 -26.06 -16.84 16.01
C ASP A 484 -25.49 -16.56 17.41
N PRO A 485 -25.76 -17.42 18.43
CA PRO A 485 -25.33 -17.17 19.80
C PRO A 485 -23.81 -17.05 19.94
N GLU A 486 -23.03 -17.52 18.96
CA GLU A 486 -21.56 -17.45 18.99
C GLU A 486 -20.95 -16.34 18.12
N VAL A 487 -21.75 -15.66 17.28
CA VAL A 487 -21.29 -14.59 16.39
C VAL A 487 -22.11 -13.32 16.62
N PRO A 488 -21.62 -12.35 17.42
CA PRO A 488 -22.32 -11.09 17.66
C PRO A 488 -22.63 -10.31 16.37
N PHE A 489 -23.65 -9.45 16.42
CA PHE A 489 -23.92 -8.50 15.33
C PHE A 489 -22.74 -7.54 15.13
N GLY A 490 -22.43 -7.22 13.87
CA GLY A 490 -21.31 -6.36 13.50
C GLY A 490 -19.91 -6.98 13.68
N SER A 491 -19.81 -8.17 14.29
CA SER A 491 -18.49 -8.78 14.54
C SER A 491 -17.81 -9.21 13.25
N LYS A 492 -16.47 -9.17 13.26
CA LYS A 492 -15.62 -9.61 12.16
C LYS A 492 -14.71 -10.75 12.62
N PRO A 493 -14.42 -11.72 11.76
CA PRO A 493 -13.47 -12.76 12.08
C PRO A 493 -12.04 -12.19 12.19
N VAL A 494 -11.16 -12.93 12.84
CA VAL A 494 -9.73 -12.58 12.95
C VAL A 494 -9.06 -12.52 11.58
N TYR A 495 -7.95 -11.78 11.49
CA TYR A 495 -7.17 -11.47 10.28
C TYR A 495 -7.21 -12.54 9.16
N ALA A 496 -6.75 -13.76 9.43
CA ALA A 496 -6.61 -14.80 8.41
C ALA A 496 -7.97 -15.30 7.87
N ARG A 497 -8.95 -15.38 8.76
CA ARG A 497 -10.31 -15.80 8.45
C ARG A 497 -11.05 -14.73 7.65
N TYR A 498 -10.83 -13.45 7.98
CA TYR A 498 -11.32 -12.32 7.21
C TYR A 498 -10.80 -12.33 5.78
N LEU A 499 -9.48 -12.51 5.59
CA LEU A 499 -8.88 -12.63 4.26
C LEU A 499 -9.43 -13.82 3.46
N THR A 500 -9.81 -14.92 4.12
CA THR A 500 -10.46 -16.04 3.43
C THR A 500 -11.81 -15.60 2.84
N LEU A 501 -12.63 -14.85 3.59
CA LEU A 501 -13.88 -14.29 3.10
C LEU A 501 -13.66 -13.31 1.93
N VAL A 502 -12.69 -12.40 2.07
CA VAL A 502 -12.33 -11.46 0.99
C VAL A 502 -11.89 -12.20 -0.27
N SER A 503 -11.13 -13.29 -0.14
CA SER A 503 -10.70 -14.09 -1.30
C SER A 503 -11.86 -14.73 -2.04
N TRP A 504 -12.81 -15.36 -1.32
CA TRP A 504 -13.99 -15.97 -1.96
C TRP A 504 -14.87 -14.90 -2.60
N HIS A 505 -15.10 -13.79 -1.89
CA HIS A 505 -15.87 -12.68 -2.43
C HIS A 505 -15.24 -12.12 -3.70
N ALA A 506 -13.94 -11.83 -3.69
CA ALA A 506 -13.20 -11.37 -4.86
C ALA A 506 -13.29 -12.37 -6.03
N PHE A 507 -13.03 -13.66 -5.79
CA PHE A 507 -13.06 -14.67 -6.86
C PHE A 507 -14.46 -14.88 -7.44
N LEU A 508 -15.51 -14.85 -6.61
CA LEU A 508 -16.89 -14.96 -7.08
C LEU A 508 -17.33 -13.73 -7.88
N GLN A 509 -16.96 -12.52 -7.44
CA GLN A 509 -17.28 -11.27 -8.15
C GLN A 509 -16.52 -11.14 -9.47
N GLU A 510 -15.26 -11.59 -9.49
CA GLU A 510 -14.41 -11.54 -10.68
C GLU A 510 -14.70 -12.65 -11.68
N GLY A 511 -15.53 -13.65 -11.32
CA GLY A 511 -15.87 -14.76 -12.19
C GLY A 511 -14.70 -15.73 -12.41
N VAL A 512 -13.91 -15.99 -11.36
CA VAL A 512 -12.86 -17.01 -11.38
C VAL A 512 -13.47 -18.39 -11.63
N GLU A 513 -12.94 -19.12 -12.61
CA GLU A 513 -13.43 -20.44 -13.01
C GLU A 513 -12.73 -21.57 -12.24
N ALA A 514 -11.48 -21.36 -11.82
CA ALA A 514 -10.70 -22.34 -11.06
C ALA A 514 -9.78 -21.62 -10.07
N ALA A 515 -9.85 -22.00 -8.79
CA ALA A 515 -9.05 -21.39 -7.74
C ALA A 515 -8.20 -22.41 -6.96
N VAL A 516 -6.94 -22.07 -6.71
CA VAL A 516 -6.03 -22.86 -5.89
C VAL A 516 -5.97 -22.27 -4.48
N TYR A 517 -6.30 -23.07 -3.47
CA TYR A 517 -6.31 -22.64 -2.07
C TYR A 517 -5.25 -23.37 -1.25
N GLU A 518 -4.33 -22.62 -0.66
CA GLU A 518 -3.47 -23.09 0.42
C GLU A 518 -4.18 -22.97 1.77
N THR A 519 -4.17 -24.03 2.57
CA THR A 519 -4.58 -23.96 3.98
C THR A 519 -3.60 -23.11 4.80
N GLY A 520 -4.10 -22.29 5.72
CA GLY A 520 -3.27 -21.54 6.66
C GLY A 520 -2.62 -22.46 7.71
N ILE A 521 -3.41 -22.92 8.69
CA ILE A 521 -2.93 -23.80 9.77
C ILE A 521 -3.81 -25.04 9.86
N GLY A 522 -3.18 -26.22 9.83
CA GLY A 522 -3.89 -27.49 9.94
C GLY A 522 -4.58 -27.92 8.65
N GLY A 523 -5.90 -27.99 8.68
CA GLY A 523 -6.77 -28.45 7.59
C GLY A 523 -8.22 -28.60 8.05
N GLU A 524 -8.49 -29.52 8.98
CA GLU A 524 -9.85 -29.83 9.48
C GLU A 524 -10.61 -28.58 9.98
N TYR A 525 -9.93 -27.72 10.73
CA TYR A 525 -10.50 -26.49 11.30
C TYR A 525 -10.00 -25.21 10.64
N ASP A 526 -9.29 -25.33 9.50
CA ASP A 526 -8.82 -24.17 8.76
C ASP A 526 -10.00 -23.43 8.11
N SER A 527 -9.96 -22.10 8.02
CA SER A 527 -11.06 -21.33 7.43
C SER A 527 -11.35 -21.72 5.99
N THR A 528 -10.35 -22.18 5.24
CA THR A 528 -10.55 -22.62 3.86
C THR A 528 -11.35 -23.93 3.76
N ASN A 529 -11.51 -24.69 4.85
CA ASN A 529 -12.21 -26.00 4.85
C ASN A 529 -13.75 -25.90 4.89
N LEU A 530 -14.32 -24.74 4.54
CA LEU A 530 -15.74 -24.60 4.21
C LEU A 530 -16.08 -25.16 2.83
N VAL A 531 -15.07 -25.33 1.97
CA VAL A 531 -15.23 -25.93 0.64
C VAL A 531 -15.76 -27.36 0.79
N SER A 532 -16.94 -27.61 0.23
CA SER A 532 -17.63 -28.90 0.31
C SER A 532 -17.17 -29.88 -0.75
N SER A 533 -16.95 -29.41 -1.99
CA SER A 533 -16.64 -30.25 -3.15
C SER A 533 -15.43 -29.70 -3.92
N PRO A 534 -14.20 -29.79 -3.38
CA PRO A 534 -13.01 -29.42 -4.14
C PRO A 534 -12.85 -30.31 -5.38
N VAL A 535 -12.24 -29.80 -6.44
CA VAL A 535 -11.93 -30.61 -7.63
C VAL A 535 -10.89 -31.67 -7.31
N ALA A 536 -9.92 -31.32 -6.48
CA ALA A 536 -8.94 -32.25 -5.93
C ALA A 536 -8.36 -31.68 -4.63
N SER A 537 -7.97 -32.57 -3.72
CA SER A 537 -7.24 -32.21 -2.50
C SER A 537 -5.80 -32.74 -2.54
N GLY A 538 -4.83 -31.92 -2.19
CA GLY A 538 -3.42 -32.27 -2.15
C GLY A 538 -2.83 -32.14 -0.75
N ILE A 539 -2.11 -33.16 -0.28
CA ILE A 539 -1.38 -33.13 0.99
C ILE A 539 0.12 -33.21 0.69
N SER A 540 0.81 -32.08 0.84
CA SER A 540 2.26 -32.01 0.68
C SER A 540 2.99 -32.59 1.90
N THR A 541 4.32 -32.51 1.92
CA THR A 541 5.15 -33.09 2.99
C THR A 541 4.69 -32.67 4.39
N LEU A 542 4.47 -33.68 5.23
CA LEU A 542 4.13 -33.55 6.64
C LEU A 542 5.38 -33.59 7.52
N GLY A 543 5.34 -32.83 8.59
CA GLY A 543 6.39 -32.74 9.59
C GLY A 543 5.90 -31.95 10.80
N ILE A 544 6.69 -31.97 11.88
CA ILE A 544 6.36 -31.23 13.10
C ILE A 544 6.42 -29.72 12.83
N ASP A 545 5.28 -29.06 13.03
CA ASP A 545 5.14 -27.60 12.96
C ASP A 545 3.86 -27.20 13.71
N HIS A 546 3.80 -25.97 14.23
CA HIS A 546 2.65 -25.45 14.99
C HIS A 546 2.20 -26.33 16.18
N VAL A 547 3.15 -26.82 16.98
CA VAL A 547 2.90 -27.76 18.11
C VAL A 547 1.80 -27.28 19.06
N ALA A 548 1.76 -25.98 19.35
CA ALA A 548 0.76 -25.38 20.25
C ALA A 548 -0.70 -25.51 19.75
N VAL A 549 -0.92 -25.73 18.44
CA VAL A 549 -2.25 -25.79 17.82
C VAL A 549 -2.57 -27.19 17.30
N LEU A 550 -1.61 -27.85 16.65
CA LEU A 550 -1.85 -29.13 15.95
C LEU A 550 -1.39 -30.35 16.75
N GLY A 551 -0.72 -30.14 17.88
CA GLY A 551 -0.14 -31.19 18.70
C GLY A 551 1.34 -31.46 18.42
N ASP A 552 1.93 -32.25 19.29
CA ASP A 552 3.35 -32.56 19.41
C ASP A 552 3.81 -33.78 18.58
N THR A 553 2.91 -34.40 17.82
CA THR A 553 3.20 -35.60 17.03
C THR A 553 2.81 -35.44 15.57
N VAL A 554 3.55 -36.13 14.68
CA VAL A 554 3.30 -36.08 13.23
C VAL A 554 1.92 -36.67 12.90
N GLU A 555 1.45 -37.64 13.68
CA GLU A 555 0.15 -38.30 13.56
C GLU A 555 -1.01 -37.33 13.82
N LYS A 556 -0.93 -36.50 14.89
CA LYS A 556 -1.95 -35.47 15.18
C LYS A 556 -2.00 -34.42 14.06
N ILE A 557 -0.82 -34.00 13.58
CA ILE A 557 -0.70 -33.07 12.47
C ILE A 557 -1.31 -33.68 11.20
N ALA A 558 -0.96 -34.92 10.86
CA ALA A 558 -1.49 -35.66 9.72
C ALA A 558 -3.00 -35.77 9.78
N TRP A 559 -3.56 -36.04 10.98
CA TRP A 559 -4.99 -36.03 11.21
C TRP A 559 -5.55 -34.67 10.78
N HIS A 560 -5.11 -33.57 11.37
CA HIS A 560 -5.63 -32.24 11.00
C HIS A 560 -5.56 -31.96 9.50
N LYS A 561 -4.44 -32.25 8.83
CA LYS A 561 -4.28 -31.94 7.41
C LYS A 561 -5.16 -32.80 6.51
N ALA A 562 -5.39 -34.05 6.88
CA ALA A 562 -6.34 -34.94 6.21
C ALA A 562 -7.79 -34.42 6.19
N GLY A 563 -8.12 -33.42 7.02
CA GLY A 563 -9.47 -32.86 7.11
C GLY A 563 -10.00 -32.24 5.82
N ILE A 564 -9.12 -31.81 4.92
CA ILE A 564 -9.50 -31.24 3.61
C ILE A 564 -9.91 -32.28 2.56
N MET A 565 -9.75 -33.58 2.85
CA MET A 565 -10.26 -34.63 1.98
C MET A 565 -11.79 -34.66 2.04
N LYS A 566 -12.45 -34.74 0.87
CA LYS A 566 -13.91 -34.73 0.75
C LYS A 566 -14.38 -35.88 -0.11
N THR A 567 -15.44 -36.55 0.32
CA THR A 567 -16.06 -37.65 -0.42
C THR A 567 -16.47 -37.19 -1.82
N GLY A 568 -16.17 -38.01 -2.84
CA GLY A 568 -16.45 -37.67 -4.25
C GLY A 568 -15.36 -36.85 -4.94
N SER A 569 -14.34 -36.38 -4.21
CA SER A 569 -13.18 -35.68 -4.75
C SER A 569 -11.93 -36.55 -4.62
N PRO A 570 -11.08 -36.67 -5.65
CA PRO A 570 -9.80 -37.37 -5.53
C PRO A 570 -8.86 -36.64 -4.57
N ALA A 571 -8.05 -37.42 -3.84
CA ALA A 571 -7.02 -36.89 -2.97
C ALA A 571 -5.64 -37.44 -3.35
N PHE A 572 -4.63 -36.58 -3.26
CA PHE A 572 -3.25 -36.92 -3.59
C PHE A 572 -2.33 -36.55 -2.44
N THR A 573 -1.37 -37.42 -2.14
CA THR A 573 -0.24 -37.11 -1.26
C THR A 573 1.04 -37.56 -1.93
N ILE A 574 2.18 -37.03 -1.47
CA ILE A 574 3.49 -37.61 -1.77
C ILE A 574 3.88 -38.62 -0.68
N GLU A 575 4.95 -39.38 -0.90
CA GLU A 575 5.54 -40.26 0.11
C GLU A 575 5.83 -39.51 1.43
N GLN A 576 5.19 -39.96 2.51
CA GLN A 576 5.27 -39.38 3.86
C GLN A 576 6.13 -40.23 4.81
N LEU A 577 6.29 -39.77 6.05
CA LEU A 577 6.75 -40.63 7.14
C LEU A 577 5.69 -41.72 7.43
N PRO A 578 6.10 -42.95 7.82
CA PRO A 578 5.16 -44.07 7.99
C PRO A 578 3.95 -43.77 8.88
N GLY A 579 4.16 -43.14 10.04
CA GLY A 579 3.06 -42.80 10.96
C GLY A 579 2.11 -41.73 10.38
N ALA A 580 2.63 -40.79 9.60
CA ALA A 580 1.80 -39.80 8.93
C ALA A 580 0.98 -40.44 7.80
N GLU A 581 1.61 -41.29 6.99
CA GLU A 581 0.97 -42.01 5.88
C GLU A 581 -0.17 -42.88 6.36
N GLU A 582 0.05 -43.66 7.43
CA GLU A 582 -0.98 -44.51 8.03
C GLU A 582 -2.22 -43.70 8.44
N VAL A 583 -2.02 -42.54 9.08
CA VAL A 583 -3.12 -41.64 9.45
C VAL A 583 -3.84 -41.09 8.22
N LEU A 584 -3.12 -40.69 7.17
CA LEU A 584 -3.74 -40.21 5.93
C LEU A 584 -4.61 -41.31 5.28
N VAL A 585 -4.09 -42.54 5.20
CA VAL A 585 -4.82 -43.69 4.63
C VAL A 585 -6.05 -44.02 5.47
N ASN A 586 -5.94 -44.03 6.79
CA ASN A 586 -7.08 -44.30 7.67
C ASN A 586 -8.15 -43.21 7.57
N ARG A 587 -7.75 -41.93 7.55
CA ARG A 587 -8.68 -40.79 7.35
C ARG A 587 -9.36 -40.84 5.99
N ALA A 588 -8.64 -41.24 4.94
CA ALA A 588 -9.21 -41.40 3.60
C ALA A 588 -10.29 -42.50 3.59
N ARG A 589 -10.03 -43.65 4.25
CA ARG A 589 -11.04 -44.71 4.42
C ARG A 589 -12.25 -44.23 5.23
N GLU A 590 -12.04 -43.55 6.35
CA GLU A 590 -13.11 -42.99 7.18
C GLU A 590 -14.01 -42.02 6.39
N LYS A 591 -13.40 -41.18 5.54
CA LYS A 591 -14.12 -40.21 4.70
C LYS A 591 -14.58 -40.79 3.36
N SER A 592 -14.34 -42.07 3.08
CA SER A 592 -14.64 -42.72 1.80
C SER A 592 -14.06 -41.96 0.59
N VAL A 593 -12.77 -41.63 0.67
CA VAL A 593 -11.99 -40.90 -0.35
C VAL A 593 -10.93 -41.81 -0.94
N ASP A 594 -10.78 -41.77 -2.27
CA ASP A 594 -9.64 -42.40 -2.96
C ASP A 594 -8.40 -41.52 -2.78
N LEU A 595 -7.50 -41.95 -1.90
CA LEU A 595 -6.21 -41.29 -1.66
C LEU A 595 -5.10 -42.02 -2.41
N GLN A 596 -4.42 -41.30 -3.29
CA GLN A 596 -3.28 -41.80 -4.03
C GLN A 596 -1.97 -41.27 -3.44
N VAL A 597 -1.06 -42.19 -3.09
CA VAL A 597 0.30 -41.86 -2.64
C VAL A 597 1.23 -41.86 -3.85
N LEU A 598 1.66 -40.67 -4.25
CA LEU A 598 2.45 -40.43 -5.45
C LEU A 598 3.95 -40.62 -5.20
N LYS A 599 4.59 -41.35 -6.11
CA LYS A 599 6.06 -41.35 -6.27
C LYS A 599 6.45 -40.17 -7.15
N ILE A 600 7.72 -39.73 -7.04
CA ILE A 600 8.24 -38.66 -7.91
C ILE A 600 7.94 -39.01 -9.36
N ASP A 601 7.26 -38.07 -10.03
CA ASP A 601 6.84 -38.24 -11.42
C ASP A 601 8.06 -38.41 -12.32
N ARG A 602 8.10 -39.53 -13.05
CA ARG A 602 9.23 -39.86 -13.94
C ARG A 602 9.36 -38.88 -15.10
N ARG A 603 8.25 -38.23 -15.49
CA ARG A 603 8.20 -37.24 -16.57
C ARG A 603 8.89 -35.92 -16.19
N LEU A 604 9.34 -35.78 -14.94
CA LEU A 604 10.19 -34.67 -14.49
C LEU A 604 11.66 -34.84 -14.90
N GLU A 605 12.05 -35.97 -15.51
CA GLU A 605 13.39 -36.13 -16.06
C GLU A 605 13.66 -35.07 -17.14
N GLY A 606 14.75 -34.30 -16.98
CA GLY A 606 15.08 -33.18 -17.87
C GLY A 606 14.40 -31.84 -17.55
N VAL A 607 13.35 -31.82 -16.72
CA VAL A 607 12.65 -30.58 -16.32
C VAL A 607 13.44 -29.81 -15.26
N LYS A 608 13.73 -28.53 -15.52
CA LYS A 608 14.56 -27.65 -14.69
C LYS A 608 13.79 -27.05 -13.51
N ILE A 609 13.35 -27.91 -12.59
CA ILE A 609 12.73 -27.48 -11.33
C ILE A 609 13.75 -26.75 -10.45
N ARG A 610 13.36 -25.61 -9.87
CA ARG A 610 14.20 -24.81 -8.97
C ARG A 610 13.64 -24.77 -7.54
N PRO A 611 14.49 -25.04 -6.51
CA PRO A 611 15.81 -25.65 -6.61
C PRO A 611 15.71 -27.10 -7.13
N ASN A 612 16.74 -27.60 -7.81
CA ASN A 612 16.79 -28.98 -8.31
C ASN A 612 17.04 -29.95 -7.14
N ALA A 613 16.01 -30.15 -6.33
CA ALA A 613 16.05 -30.93 -5.10
C ALA A 613 14.87 -31.90 -5.02
N THR A 614 15.08 -33.03 -4.36
CA THR A 614 14.07 -34.09 -4.22
C THR A 614 12.75 -33.58 -3.64
N PHE A 615 12.79 -32.71 -2.63
CA PHE A 615 11.57 -32.16 -2.02
C PHE A 615 10.77 -31.30 -3.00
N GLN A 616 11.43 -30.56 -3.88
CA GLN A 616 10.76 -29.70 -4.85
C GLN A 616 10.21 -30.53 -6.01
N LYS A 617 10.87 -31.63 -6.39
CA LYS A 617 10.31 -32.64 -7.31
C LYS A 617 9.06 -33.32 -6.73
N LYS A 618 9.02 -33.57 -5.42
CA LYS A 618 7.80 -34.03 -4.73
C LYS A 618 6.69 -32.98 -4.83
N ASN A 619 6.96 -31.70 -4.57
CA ASN A 619 5.97 -30.62 -4.72
C ASN A 619 5.46 -30.51 -6.16
N ALA A 620 6.35 -30.59 -7.16
CA ALA A 620 5.99 -30.57 -8.57
C ALA A 620 5.14 -31.78 -8.96
N THR A 621 5.46 -32.98 -8.46
CA THR A 621 4.67 -34.21 -8.67
C THR A 621 3.23 -34.02 -8.17
N LEU A 622 3.08 -33.47 -6.97
CA LEU A 622 1.76 -33.19 -6.42
C LEU A 622 1.01 -32.14 -7.26
N ALA A 623 1.69 -31.07 -7.67
CA ALA A 623 1.10 -30.03 -8.51
C ALA A 623 0.64 -30.57 -9.88
N ILE A 624 1.42 -31.46 -10.50
CA ILE A 624 1.06 -32.11 -11.76
C ILE A 624 -0.26 -32.86 -11.60
N ALA A 625 -0.39 -33.74 -10.60
CA ALA A 625 -1.60 -34.52 -10.39
C ALA A 625 -2.84 -33.64 -10.13
N LEU A 626 -2.68 -32.57 -9.35
CA LEU A 626 -3.74 -31.61 -9.06
C LEU A 626 -4.15 -30.83 -10.32
N ALA A 627 -3.18 -30.31 -11.08
CA ALA A 627 -3.43 -29.55 -12.30
C ALA A 627 -4.06 -30.43 -13.39
N GLU A 628 -3.57 -31.66 -13.60
CA GLU A 628 -4.18 -32.60 -14.54
C GLU A 628 -5.64 -32.88 -14.19
N THR A 629 -5.94 -33.12 -12.91
CA THR A 629 -7.31 -33.38 -12.44
C THR A 629 -8.22 -32.18 -12.69
N ALA A 630 -7.73 -30.97 -12.39
CA ALA A 630 -8.47 -29.74 -12.61
C ALA A 630 -8.72 -29.45 -14.09
N LEU A 631 -7.70 -29.56 -14.93
CA LEU A 631 -7.84 -29.34 -16.38
C LEU A 631 -8.77 -30.37 -17.02
N LYS A 632 -8.74 -31.65 -16.58
CA LYS A 632 -9.71 -32.67 -17.01
C LYS A 632 -11.13 -32.29 -16.61
N ARG A 633 -11.33 -31.84 -15.36
CA ARG A 633 -12.63 -31.41 -14.84
C ARG A 633 -13.21 -30.22 -15.61
N LEU A 634 -12.35 -29.32 -16.06
CA LEU A 634 -12.72 -28.15 -16.89
C LEU A 634 -12.88 -28.48 -18.38
N GLY A 635 -12.62 -29.71 -18.81
CA GLY A 635 -12.69 -30.12 -20.22
C GLY A 635 -11.58 -29.51 -21.09
N LEU A 636 -10.48 -29.08 -20.49
CA LEU A 636 -9.33 -28.47 -21.20
C LEU A 636 -8.32 -29.52 -21.68
N ILE A 637 -8.33 -30.71 -21.08
CA ILE A 637 -7.55 -31.87 -21.54
C ILE A 637 -8.39 -33.15 -21.45
N GLU A 638 -8.23 -34.06 -22.41
CA GLU A 638 -8.95 -35.34 -22.44
C GLU A 638 -8.15 -36.50 -21.81
N GLY A 639 -6.82 -36.40 -21.79
CA GLY A 639 -5.90 -37.43 -21.30
C GLY A 639 -4.49 -36.89 -21.12
N THR A 640 -3.65 -37.63 -20.38
CA THR A 640 -2.27 -37.24 -20.09
C THR A 640 -1.31 -38.34 -20.56
N SER A 641 -0.20 -37.95 -21.18
CA SER A 641 0.84 -38.90 -21.61
C SER A 641 1.53 -39.47 -20.38
N GLU A 642 1.73 -40.79 -20.36
CA GLU A 642 2.51 -41.47 -19.31
C GLU A 642 4.03 -41.28 -19.49
N ALA A 643 4.47 -40.90 -20.69
CA ALA A 643 5.89 -40.82 -21.05
C ALA A 643 6.48 -39.42 -20.84
N GLU A 644 5.75 -38.36 -21.19
CA GLU A 644 6.25 -36.98 -21.20
C GLU A 644 5.20 -35.99 -20.70
N LEU A 645 5.66 -34.88 -20.10
CA LEU A 645 4.78 -33.77 -19.72
C LEU A 645 4.45 -32.90 -20.93
N PRO A 646 3.20 -32.41 -21.05
CA PRO A 646 2.87 -31.37 -22.02
C PRO A 646 3.75 -30.13 -21.82
N ARG A 647 3.98 -29.39 -22.90
CA ARG A 647 4.85 -28.21 -22.87
C ARG A 647 4.40 -27.18 -21.84
N GLU A 648 3.10 -26.99 -21.66
CA GLU A 648 2.50 -26.09 -20.69
C GLU A 648 2.87 -26.47 -19.25
N PHE A 649 2.97 -27.78 -18.96
CA PHE A 649 3.41 -28.27 -17.66
C PHE A 649 4.90 -28.03 -17.47
N VAL A 650 5.72 -28.33 -18.49
CA VAL A 650 7.17 -28.08 -18.43
C VAL A 650 7.44 -26.59 -18.22
N ASP A 651 6.85 -25.72 -19.04
CA ASP A 651 7.02 -24.28 -18.94
C ASP A 651 6.47 -23.75 -17.60
N GLY A 652 5.34 -24.26 -17.12
CA GLY A 652 4.77 -23.89 -15.83
C GLY A 652 5.64 -24.28 -14.65
N LEU A 653 6.39 -25.38 -14.74
CA LEU A 653 7.32 -25.80 -13.70
C LEU A 653 8.68 -25.08 -13.79
N GLU A 654 9.20 -24.84 -14.99
CA GLU A 654 10.51 -24.20 -15.20
C GLU A 654 10.46 -22.68 -15.02
N GLN A 655 9.35 -22.03 -15.39
CA GLN A 655 9.19 -20.58 -15.35
C GLN A 655 8.48 -20.08 -14.09
N CYS A 656 8.02 -20.98 -13.20
CA CYS A 656 7.38 -20.59 -11.95
C CYS A 656 8.32 -19.76 -11.08
N VAL A 657 7.94 -18.50 -10.86
CA VAL A 657 8.63 -17.59 -9.94
C VAL A 657 7.94 -17.62 -8.58
N PHE A 658 8.60 -18.22 -7.59
CA PHE A 658 8.15 -18.18 -6.20
C PHE A 658 9.08 -17.30 -5.37
N ARG A 659 8.71 -16.02 -5.26
CA ARG A 659 9.52 -14.97 -4.63
C ARG A 659 9.92 -15.34 -3.19
N GLY A 660 11.13 -14.93 -2.79
CA GLY A 660 11.67 -15.16 -1.45
C GLY A 660 12.05 -16.62 -1.17
N ARG A 661 12.19 -17.47 -2.19
CA ARG A 661 12.67 -18.86 -2.11
C ARG A 661 13.83 -19.07 -3.05
N CYS A 662 15.02 -19.29 -2.49
CA CYS A 662 16.26 -19.50 -3.25
C CYS A 662 16.44 -18.44 -4.36
N GLU A 663 16.12 -17.17 -4.05
CA GLU A 663 16.11 -16.06 -5.00
C GLU A 663 17.46 -15.35 -4.99
N VAL A 664 18.05 -15.15 -6.16
CA VAL A 664 19.34 -14.44 -6.31
C VAL A 664 19.10 -13.11 -6.99
N LYS A 665 19.63 -12.03 -6.41
CA LYS A 665 19.61 -10.69 -6.99
C LYS A 665 20.99 -10.07 -7.00
N GLN A 666 21.29 -9.33 -8.06
CA GLN A 666 22.53 -8.59 -8.18
C GLN A 666 22.26 -7.09 -8.07
N GLU A 667 22.95 -6.42 -7.15
CA GLU A 667 22.89 -4.97 -6.95
C GLU A 667 24.33 -4.46 -6.79
N ASN A 668 24.84 -3.74 -7.80
CA ASN A 668 26.21 -3.24 -7.80
C ASN A 668 27.24 -4.34 -7.51
N ARG A 669 27.97 -4.22 -6.39
CA ARG A 669 29.00 -5.17 -5.91
C ARG A 669 28.47 -6.14 -4.84
N VAL A 670 27.15 -6.27 -4.69
CA VAL A 670 26.50 -7.23 -3.79
C VAL A 670 25.67 -8.21 -4.60
N THR A 671 25.84 -9.50 -4.31
CA THR A 671 24.94 -10.57 -4.73
C THR A 671 24.11 -10.99 -3.52
N TRP A 672 22.82 -10.70 -3.56
CA TRP A 672 21.84 -11.03 -2.53
C TRP A 672 21.24 -12.40 -2.79
N HIS A 673 21.34 -13.28 -1.80
CA HIS A 673 20.78 -14.63 -1.78
C HIS A 673 19.68 -14.67 -0.72
N LEU A 674 18.44 -14.71 -1.17
CA LEU A 674 17.24 -14.46 -0.37
C LEU A 674 16.41 -15.75 -0.22
N ASP A 675 16.20 -16.20 1.02
CA ASP A 675 15.33 -17.34 1.30
C ASP A 675 14.62 -17.25 2.65
N GLY A 676 13.28 -17.33 2.64
CA GLY A 676 12.44 -17.26 3.84
C GLY A 676 12.41 -18.52 4.71
N ALA A 677 13.47 -19.32 4.73
CA ALA A 677 13.63 -20.47 5.62
C ALA A 677 13.59 -20.03 7.09
N HIS A 678 12.81 -20.74 7.91
CA HIS A 678 12.53 -20.36 9.32
C HIS A 678 12.35 -21.59 10.24
N THR A 679 12.74 -22.77 9.76
CA THR A 679 12.81 -24.02 10.52
C THR A 679 14.16 -24.68 10.30
N ALA A 680 14.61 -25.50 11.24
CA ALA A 680 15.91 -26.17 11.19
C ALA A 680 16.18 -26.86 9.83
N ASP A 681 15.24 -27.68 9.36
CA ASP A 681 15.38 -28.41 8.08
C ASP A 681 15.42 -27.47 6.87
N SER A 682 14.54 -26.47 6.84
CA SER A 682 14.55 -25.49 5.73
C SER A 682 15.82 -24.66 5.71
N LEU A 683 16.35 -24.27 6.88
CA LEU A 683 17.57 -23.48 6.99
C LEU A 683 18.77 -24.30 6.56
N LYS A 684 18.84 -25.59 6.94
CA LYS A 684 19.88 -26.51 6.44
C LYS A 684 19.86 -26.63 4.92
N MET A 685 18.68 -26.72 4.30
CA MET A 685 18.58 -26.79 2.84
C MET A 685 18.95 -25.47 2.17
N SER A 686 18.45 -24.35 2.69
CA SER A 686 18.77 -23.02 2.18
C SER A 686 20.27 -22.71 2.30
N SER A 687 20.91 -23.09 3.42
CA SER A 687 22.36 -22.96 3.58
C SER A 687 23.14 -23.82 2.57
N LYS A 688 22.68 -25.03 2.24
CA LYS A 688 23.30 -25.84 1.19
C LYS A 688 23.14 -25.21 -0.19
N TRP A 689 21.97 -24.65 -0.48
CA TRP A 689 21.73 -23.91 -1.71
C TRP A 689 22.67 -22.70 -1.81
N PHE A 690 22.74 -21.86 -0.78
CA PHE A 690 23.67 -20.73 -0.73
C PHE A 690 25.13 -21.18 -0.93
N ALA A 691 25.55 -22.27 -0.26
CA ALA A 691 26.89 -22.84 -0.46
C ALA A 691 27.18 -23.21 -1.93
N SER A 692 26.18 -23.77 -2.62
CA SER A 692 26.31 -24.12 -4.04
C SER A 692 26.40 -22.88 -4.94
N GLU A 693 25.60 -21.85 -4.69
CA GLU A 693 25.59 -20.61 -5.48
C GLU A 693 26.92 -19.83 -5.38
N ILE A 694 27.58 -19.88 -4.21
CA ILE A 694 28.83 -19.17 -3.98
C ILE A 694 30.07 -20.00 -4.30
N THR A 695 29.91 -21.20 -4.86
CA THR A 695 31.05 -22.05 -5.22
C THR A 695 31.96 -21.32 -6.23
N GLY A 696 33.25 -21.22 -5.91
CA GLY A 696 34.23 -20.49 -6.73
C GLY A 696 34.21 -18.96 -6.57
N ARG A 697 33.35 -18.40 -5.71
CA ARG A 697 33.34 -16.96 -5.38
C ARG A 697 34.28 -16.67 -4.21
N THR A 698 35.16 -15.68 -4.36
CA THR A 698 36.17 -15.32 -3.34
C THR A 698 35.77 -14.14 -2.45
N GLY A 699 34.74 -13.38 -2.83
CA GLY A 699 34.35 -12.17 -2.10
C GLY A 699 33.79 -12.43 -0.69
N PRO A 700 33.66 -11.37 0.13
CA PRO A 700 33.20 -11.49 1.51
C PRO A 700 31.79 -12.09 1.62
N ARG A 701 31.58 -12.94 2.63
CA ARG A 701 30.27 -13.52 2.96
C ARG A 701 29.62 -12.75 4.10
N VAL A 702 28.41 -12.24 3.87
CA VAL A 702 27.61 -11.54 4.87
C VAL A 702 26.34 -12.35 5.13
N MET A 703 26.04 -12.67 6.40
CA MET A 703 24.73 -13.21 6.77
C MET A 703 23.85 -12.11 7.35
N ILE A 704 22.60 -12.01 6.92
CA ILE A 704 21.56 -11.20 7.56
C ILE A 704 20.48 -12.17 8.04
N PHE A 705 20.27 -12.24 9.35
CA PHE A 705 19.38 -13.21 9.96
C PHE A 705 18.41 -12.57 10.94
N ASN A 706 17.14 -12.98 10.86
CA ASN A 706 16.18 -12.69 11.93
C ASN A 706 15.04 -13.71 11.98
N GLN A 707 14.62 -14.05 13.20
CA GLN A 707 13.39 -14.78 13.48
C GLN A 707 12.71 -14.19 14.73
N GLN A 708 11.82 -13.23 14.51
CA GLN A 708 11.18 -12.48 15.59
C GLN A 708 10.26 -13.37 16.46
N GLY A 709 10.34 -13.21 17.79
CA GLY A 709 9.43 -13.84 18.74
C GLY A 709 9.63 -15.35 18.98
N ARG A 710 10.77 -15.93 18.57
CA ARG A 710 11.13 -17.34 18.83
C ARG A 710 12.57 -17.45 19.30
N ILE A 711 12.81 -17.41 20.60
CA ILE A 711 14.16 -17.49 21.16
C ILE A 711 14.83 -18.84 20.86
N GLU A 712 14.03 -19.91 20.71
CA GLU A 712 14.49 -21.26 20.38
C GLU A 712 15.15 -21.33 18.99
N ALA A 713 14.92 -20.33 18.12
CA ALA A 713 15.61 -20.23 16.84
C ALA A 713 17.14 -20.04 16.99
N ILE A 714 17.62 -19.72 18.21
CA ILE A 714 19.04 -19.66 18.55
C ILE A 714 19.77 -20.98 18.25
N ASP A 715 19.07 -22.11 18.34
CA ASP A 715 19.62 -23.43 18.06
C ASP A 715 19.79 -23.70 16.56
N PHE A 716 19.19 -22.88 15.69
CA PHE A 716 19.35 -23.00 14.23
C PHE A 716 20.67 -22.40 13.72
N LEU A 717 21.31 -21.53 14.51
CA LEU A 717 22.55 -20.86 14.13
C LEU A 717 23.72 -21.85 13.97
N GLN A 718 23.82 -22.85 14.84
CA GLN A 718 24.88 -23.85 14.79
C GLN A 718 24.82 -24.71 13.51
N PRO A 719 23.67 -25.30 13.12
CA PRO A 719 23.54 -25.98 11.83
C PRO A 719 23.92 -25.12 10.61
N ILE A 720 23.56 -23.82 10.61
CA ILE A 720 23.91 -22.89 9.53
C ILE A 720 25.43 -22.75 9.45
N CYS A 721 26.08 -22.42 10.57
CA CYS A 721 27.53 -22.29 10.66
C CYS A 721 28.25 -23.57 10.20
N ASN A 722 27.79 -24.74 10.67
CA ASN A 722 28.39 -26.03 10.31
C ASN A 722 28.28 -26.32 8.81
N THR A 723 27.15 -25.97 8.18
CA THR A 723 26.91 -26.20 6.76
C THR A 723 27.78 -25.30 5.88
N LEU A 724 28.14 -24.12 6.37
CA LEU A 724 28.82 -23.07 5.61
C LEU A 724 30.27 -22.83 6.04
N LYS A 725 30.80 -23.71 6.91
CA LYS A 725 32.19 -23.72 7.32
C LYS A 725 33.09 -23.81 6.08
N ARG A 726 34.16 -23.01 6.06
CA ARG A 726 35.18 -23.04 5.00
C ARG A 726 36.21 -24.15 5.30
N ASP A 727 36.86 -24.66 4.26
CA ASP A 727 37.94 -25.65 4.41
C ASP A 727 39.17 -25.06 5.14
N ASP A 728 39.38 -23.75 5.02
CA ASP A 728 40.37 -23.01 5.78
C ASP A 728 39.83 -22.72 7.19
N ASP A 729 40.28 -23.50 8.18
CA ASP A 729 39.92 -23.34 9.59
C ASP A 729 40.25 -21.95 10.15
N ASN A 730 41.12 -21.16 9.50
CA ASN A 730 41.40 -19.77 9.91
C ASN A 730 40.38 -18.74 9.43
N LYS A 731 39.46 -19.12 8.52
CA LYS A 731 38.40 -18.23 8.05
C LYS A 731 37.05 -18.55 8.70
N PRO A 732 36.25 -17.54 9.04
CA PRO A 732 34.90 -17.78 9.54
C PRO A 732 33.99 -18.32 8.43
N SER A 733 32.88 -18.93 8.84
CA SER A 733 31.79 -19.36 7.94
C SER A 733 31.19 -18.18 7.16
N PHE A 734 31.05 -17.04 7.85
CA PHE A 734 30.72 -15.73 7.31
C PHE A 734 31.68 -14.68 7.85
N ASP A 735 32.17 -13.79 6.99
CA ASP A 735 33.07 -12.70 7.40
C ASP A 735 32.31 -11.68 8.28
N HIS A 736 31.03 -11.46 7.96
CA HIS A 736 30.13 -10.61 8.74
C HIS A 736 28.80 -11.30 9.01
N VAL A 737 28.26 -11.12 10.22
CA VAL A 737 26.96 -11.63 10.62
C VAL A 737 26.14 -10.52 11.25
N VAL A 738 25.00 -10.23 10.65
CA VAL A 738 24.10 -9.15 11.02
C VAL A 738 22.79 -9.74 11.54
N PHE A 739 22.43 -9.38 12.77
CA PHE A 739 21.12 -9.65 13.34
C PHE A 739 20.32 -8.34 13.38
N CYS A 740 19.12 -8.33 12.81
CA CYS A 740 18.25 -7.16 12.80
C CYS A 740 16.81 -7.52 13.20
N THR A 741 15.95 -6.53 13.44
CA THR A 741 14.51 -6.78 13.62
C THR A 741 13.81 -6.91 12.27
N ASN A 742 12.48 -7.08 12.29
CA ASN A 742 11.66 -6.99 11.08
C ASN A 742 11.17 -5.56 10.79
N VAL A 743 11.59 -4.55 11.56
CA VAL A 743 11.33 -3.13 11.27
C VAL A 743 11.98 -2.78 9.94
N THR A 744 11.18 -2.31 8.98
CA THR A 744 11.61 -2.17 7.59
C THR A 744 12.54 -0.97 7.41
N TYR A 745 12.08 0.21 7.83
CA TYR A 745 12.76 1.49 7.62
C TYR A 745 13.18 2.14 8.94
N ALA A 746 14.32 2.83 8.94
CA ALA A 746 14.83 3.52 10.12
C ALA A 746 13.94 4.69 10.57
N GLN A 747 13.31 5.40 9.63
CA GLN A 747 12.55 6.61 9.91
C GLN A 747 11.04 6.36 10.10
N THR A 748 10.46 5.47 9.29
CA THR A 748 8.99 5.26 9.24
C THR A 748 8.55 3.97 9.94
N GLY A 749 9.49 3.13 10.38
CA GLY A 749 9.19 1.90 11.10
C GLY A 749 8.79 0.75 10.17
N TYR A 750 7.74 0.01 10.53
CA TYR A 750 7.23 -1.10 9.72
C TYR A 750 6.50 -0.60 8.48
N LYS A 751 6.69 -1.29 7.35
CA LYS A 751 5.70 -1.24 6.27
C LYS A 751 4.34 -1.72 6.81
N ARG A 752 3.23 -1.07 6.41
CA ARG A 752 1.87 -1.38 6.93
C ARG A 752 1.49 -2.85 6.78
N ASP A 753 1.90 -3.48 5.67
CA ASP A 753 1.70 -4.92 5.41
C ASP A 753 2.39 -5.84 6.42
N PHE A 754 3.44 -5.37 7.09
CA PHE A 754 4.25 -6.15 8.02
C PHE A 754 4.01 -5.84 9.49
N VAL A 755 3.04 -4.95 9.79
CA VAL A 755 2.62 -4.70 11.17
C VAL A 755 2.23 -6.02 11.80
N ASN A 756 2.83 -6.33 12.94
CA ASN A 756 2.59 -7.57 13.66
C ASN A 756 2.32 -7.29 15.14
N ASN A 757 1.03 -7.24 15.49
CA ASN A 757 0.57 -6.95 16.85
C ASN A 757 0.64 -8.18 17.77
N THR A 758 1.13 -9.32 17.27
CA THR A 758 1.17 -10.60 18.00
C THR A 758 2.47 -10.82 18.77
N ILE A 759 3.42 -9.88 18.72
CA ILE A 759 4.75 -9.97 19.33
C ILE A 759 4.89 -8.90 20.44
N ASP A 760 5.73 -9.17 21.43
CA ASP A 760 6.06 -8.19 22.48
C ASP A 760 6.81 -6.98 21.87
N PRO A 761 6.22 -5.77 21.87
CA PRO A 761 6.88 -4.59 21.34
C PRO A 761 8.15 -4.22 22.12
N SER A 762 8.19 -4.51 23.42
CA SER A 762 9.33 -4.16 24.26
C SER A 762 10.58 -5.01 23.97
N GLU A 763 10.41 -6.24 23.48
CA GLU A 763 11.53 -7.08 23.03
C GLU A 763 12.11 -6.60 21.70
N VAL A 764 11.24 -6.08 20.81
CA VAL A 764 11.64 -5.48 19.53
C VAL A 764 12.47 -4.22 19.82
N ASP A 765 11.97 -3.31 20.66
CA ASP A 765 12.65 -2.05 20.99
C ASP A 765 14.04 -2.26 21.62
N LYS A 766 14.17 -3.29 22.45
CA LYS A 766 15.43 -3.62 23.15
C LYS A 766 16.38 -4.49 22.32
N LEU A 767 15.94 -4.99 21.16
CA LEU A 767 16.67 -5.95 20.32
C LEU A 767 17.05 -7.23 21.09
N THR A 768 16.20 -7.66 22.03
CA THR A 768 16.54 -8.73 23.00
C THR A 768 16.92 -10.01 22.29
N VAL A 769 16.08 -10.47 21.36
CA VAL A 769 16.30 -11.71 20.58
C VAL A 769 17.55 -11.60 19.71
N GLN A 770 17.75 -10.46 19.03
CA GLN A 770 18.90 -10.23 18.16
C GLN A 770 20.22 -10.23 18.94
N ARG A 771 20.23 -9.68 20.16
CA ARG A 771 21.40 -9.74 21.06
C ARG A 771 21.72 -11.17 21.49
N SER A 772 20.70 -11.97 21.83
CA SER A 772 20.91 -13.39 22.15
C SER A 772 21.47 -14.19 20.95
N PHE A 773 21.01 -13.91 19.73
CA PHE A 773 21.60 -14.50 18.53
C PHE A 773 23.05 -14.08 18.32
N ALA A 774 23.38 -12.80 18.56
CA ALA A 774 24.74 -12.29 18.45
C ALA A 774 25.71 -12.95 19.45
N GLU A 775 25.27 -13.14 20.70
CA GLU A 775 26.04 -13.84 21.73
C GLU A 775 26.30 -15.30 21.35
N LYS A 776 25.25 -16.01 20.88
CA LYS A 776 25.39 -17.39 20.41
C LYS A 776 26.34 -17.48 19.22
N TRP A 777 26.20 -16.63 18.21
CA TRP A 777 27.06 -16.69 17.04
C TRP A 777 28.53 -16.42 17.40
N SER A 778 28.79 -15.43 18.26
CA SER A 778 30.14 -15.10 18.73
C SER A 778 30.80 -16.27 19.48
N ALA A 779 30.00 -17.12 20.14
CA ALA A 779 30.50 -18.35 20.78
C ALA A 779 30.78 -19.48 19.77
N ILE A 780 30.03 -19.57 18.67
CA ILE A 780 30.16 -20.63 17.66
C ILE A 780 31.30 -20.34 16.68
N ASP A 781 31.41 -19.09 16.22
CA ASP A 781 32.39 -18.64 15.22
C ASP A 781 32.99 -17.28 15.64
N PRO A 782 33.94 -17.27 16.60
CA PRO A 782 34.49 -16.05 17.19
C PRO A 782 35.33 -15.22 16.21
N LYS A 783 35.58 -15.74 14.99
CA LYS A 783 36.33 -15.06 13.93
C LYS A 783 35.42 -14.17 13.07
N ALA A 784 34.09 -14.36 13.14
CA ALA A 784 33.13 -13.56 12.39
C ALA A 784 32.94 -12.18 13.04
N LYS A 785 32.76 -11.13 12.23
CA LYS A 785 32.35 -9.81 12.73
C LYS A 785 30.84 -9.79 12.93
N VAL A 786 30.40 -9.84 14.19
CA VAL A 786 28.97 -9.85 14.56
C VAL A 786 28.46 -8.42 14.81
N VAL A 787 27.30 -8.08 14.25
CA VAL A 787 26.65 -6.77 14.38
C VAL A 787 25.15 -6.94 14.66
N VAL A 788 24.61 -6.10 15.55
CA VAL A 788 23.18 -6.01 15.82
C VAL A 788 22.68 -4.64 15.37
N LEU A 789 21.67 -4.60 14.51
CA LEU A 789 21.11 -3.39 13.93
C LEU A 789 19.60 -3.31 14.15
N PRO A 790 19.00 -2.11 14.26
CA PRO A 790 17.59 -2.00 14.60
C PRO A 790 16.68 -2.32 13.41
N THR A 791 17.10 -2.08 12.16
CA THR A 791 16.22 -2.22 10.99
C THR A 791 16.81 -3.10 9.87
N ILE A 792 15.94 -3.53 8.96
CA ILE A 792 16.33 -4.24 7.73
C ILE A 792 17.16 -3.30 6.84
N GLU A 793 16.73 -2.04 6.69
CA GLU A 793 17.45 -1.01 5.94
C GLU A 793 18.90 -0.85 6.42
N ASP A 794 19.12 -0.74 7.72
CA ASP A 794 20.47 -0.66 8.31
C ASP A 794 21.30 -1.90 7.97
N ALA A 795 20.69 -3.09 8.02
CA ALA A 795 21.37 -4.35 7.71
C ALA A 795 21.79 -4.45 6.23
N LEU A 796 20.93 -3.99 5.30
CA LEU A 796 21.27 -3.94 3.88
C LEU A 796 22.37 -2.90 3.62
N ASN A 797 22.25 -1.71 4.22
CA ASN A 797 23.27 -0.66 4.11
C ASN A 797 24.62 -1.08 4.68
N TYR A 798 24.63 -1.89 5.75
CA TYR A 798 25.84 -2.51 6.27
C TYR A 798 26.52 -3.40 5.22
N ALA A 799 25.78 -4.31 4.57
CA ALA A 799 26.34 -5.19 3.53
C ALA A 799 26.84 -4.40 2.30
N ARG A 800 26.13 -3.32 1.91
CA ARG A 800 26.58 -2.37 0.88
C ARG A 800 27.91 -1.69 1.28
N GLY A 801 28.05 -1.30 2.55
CA GLY A 801 29.30 -0.75 3.10
C GLY A 801 30.48 -1.73 3.10
N VAL A 802 30.22 -3.02 3.37
CA VAL A 802 31.22 -4.09 3.22
C VAL A 802 31.69 -4.18 1.77
N ALA A 803 30.77 -4.11 0.80
CA ALA A 803 31.12 -4.16 -0.61
C ALA A 803 31.94 -2.95 -1.08
N ALA A 804 31.66 -1.76 -0.55
CA ALA A 804 32.45 -0.55 -0.83
C ALA A 804 33.90 -0.66 -0.32
N SER A 805 34.12 -1.46 0.74
CA SER A 805 35.43 -1.66 1.35
C SER A 805 36.20 -2.86 0.77
N ALA A 806 35.57 -3.67 -0.10
CA ALA A 806 36.15 -4.90 -0.63
C ALA A 806 37.09 -4.62 -1.83
N PRO A 807 38.17 -5.41 -2.03
CA PRO A 807 39.09 -5.28 -3.16
C PRO A 807 38.38 -5.28 -4.50
N GLU A 808 38.85 -4.49 -5.46
CA GLU A 808 38.24 -4.36 -6.79
C GLU A 808 38.17 -5.73 -7.51
N GLY A 809 36.98 -6.09 -8.02
CA GLY A 809 36.70 -7.41 -8.62
C GLY A 809 36.05 -8.44 -7.69
N GLU A 810 35.99 -8.19 -6.38
CA GLU A 810 35.27 -9.06 -5.44
C GLU A 810 33.85 -8.55 -5.16
N ALA A 811 32.85 -9.40 -5.36
CA ALA A 811 31.46 -9.12 -5.03
C ALA A 811 31.07 -9.79 -3.71
N VAL A 812 30.43 -9.03 -2.81
CA VAL A 812 29.91 -9.54 -1.54
C VAL A 812 28.80 -10.56 -1.81
N GLN A 813 28.84 -11.68 -1.11
CA GLN A 813 27.79 -12.70 -1.14
C GLN A 813 26.95 -12.57 0.13
N ALA A 814 25.83 -11.87 0.04
CA ALA A 814 24.94 -11.58 1.15
C ALA A 814 23.80 -12.61 1.22
N TYR A 815 23.70 -13.35 2.32
CA TYR A 815 22.67 -14.35 2.57
C TYR A 815 21.64 -13.83 3.57
N VAL A 816 20.42 -13.59 3.09
CA VAL A 816 19.30 -13.04 3.87
C VAL A 816 18.29 -14.15 4.14
N THR A 817 18.14 -14.54 5.41
CA THR A 817 17.27 -15.67 5.80
C THR A 817 16.74 -15.58 7.24
N GLY A 818 15.95 -16.56 7.67
CA GLY A 818 15.44 -16.69 9.05
C GLY A 818 13.95 -16.41 9.18
N SER A 819 13.38 -15.61 8.27
CA SER A 819 11.93 -15.43 8.17
C SER A 819 11.51 -14.87 6.82
N LEU A 820 10.25 -15.11 6.43
CA LEU A 820 9.65 -14.49 5.25
C LEU A 820 9.49 -12.96 5.41
N HIS A 821 9.26 -12.47 6.63
CA HIS A 821 9.14 -11.02 6.88
C HIS A 821 10.45 -10.29 6.64
N LEU A 822 11.59 -10.83 7.10
CA LEU A 822 12.90 -10.24 6.83
C LEU A 822 13.19 -10.21 5.32
N VAL A 823 12.98 -11.33 4.63
CA VAL A 823 13.21 -11.43 3.19
C VAL A 823 12.26 -10.52 2.40
N GLY A 824 11.01 -10.42 2.84
CA GLY A 824 10.01 -9.51 2.29
C GLY A 824 10.39 -8.04 2.42
N GLY A 825 10.77 -7.60 3.62
CA GLY A 825 11.26 -6.25 3.85
C GLY A 825 12.54 -5.94 3.08
N ALA A 826 13.46 -6.91 2.98
CA ALA A 826 14.67 -6.75 2.19
C ALA A 826 14.34 -6.59 0.69
N LEU A 827 13.44 -7.41 0.15
CA LEU A 827 12.98 -7.28 -1.23
C LEU A 827 12.27 -5.95 -1.49
N GLY A 828 11.45 -5.47 -0.54
CA GLY A 828 10.80 -4.16 -0.60
C GLY A 828 11.79 -3.02 -0.86
N ILE A 829 12.88 -3.01 -0.09
CA ILE A 829 13.95 -2.01 -0.18
C ILE A 829 14.79 -2.21 -1.46
N LEU A 830 15.16 -3.45 -1.77
CA LEU A 830 16.02 -3.76 -2.93
C LEU A 830 15.33 -3.49 -4.29
N GLU A 831 14.01 -3.49 -4.34
CA GLU A 831 13.24 -3.21 -5.56
C GLU A 831 12.66 -1.79 -5.61
N GLU A 832 12.84 -0.97 -4.57
CA GLU A 832 12.20 0.34 -4.42
C GLU A 832 10.66 0.28 -4.56
N THR A 833 10.08 -0.88 -4.22
CA THR A 833 8.66 -1.23 -4.41
C THR A 833 7.71 -0.70 -3.33
N ASP A 834 8.11 0.33 -2.60
CA ASP A 834 7.19 1.12 -1.76
C ASP A 834 6.13 1.89 -2.58
N ALA A 835 6.18 1.78 -3.91
CA ALA A 835 5.34 2.49 -4.87
C ALA A 835 4.39 1.58 -5.70
N LEU A 836 3.85 0.48 -5.13
CA LEU A 836 3.05 -0.52 -5.88
C LEU A 836 1.66 -0.86 -5.34
#